data_AF-A0A9P5LI37-F1
#
_entry.id   AF-A0A9P5LI37-F1
#
_cell.length_a   1.000
_cell.length_b   1.000
_cell.length_c   1.000
_cell.angle_alpha   90.00
_cell.angle_beta   90.00
_cell.angle_gamma   90.00
#
_symmetry.space_group_name_H-M   'P 1'
#
loop_
_entity.id
_entity.type
_entity.pdbx_description
1 polymer ?
#
loop_
_entity_poly.entity_id
_entity_poly.type
_entity_poly.pdbx_seq_one_letter_code
_entity_poly.pdbx_strand_id
1 'polypeptide(L)'
;MAELDDTHISVRFRHGIHTIYLFVDALAPFSAVTTLLLETLQERYPHGLTSSIAPPKTTHIPEGADAVVAYGVLNVPNDPSRGWKKLNSRNGESTPTKLGLKNNSLVAFTFVEDEDDEAEFDVEWPREDEELQEVCNLAIAELSHDSPRILLVGVFAHAVGYMSVVAFLRHGLRLAVPLAVAITIYLYLFPIFQGCAFPIESGSGQEAYELTKKLHWPASNKNLTPEDRAKLAPFRLLALGDPQLEGDTSIPTNYLGTFPHVKTIARHITFQTKHDSFRERVRQIVHDLVDVVFEDTHYFLESQRKRFDLFGNDFYLAHIYRTLHWWSVPTHVTVLGDLLGSQWIDDAEFNKRSRRFWDRSFKGAERLPDELAHYPTHEYTLAGLLDGSEEEKVWTKRLLNVVGNHDVGYAGDLTEERLERFEREFGKVNYELRFELPVTDDEKRATIYDSDKNPDSDRVPPEIRIVVVNDMNLDTPANSSALQDSTYNFINNVIQTSPSVDSKGHVTVILTHIPLYKPAGICVDSPFFDFHSKADGGGLKEQNQLSSDASKGFLEGIWGMSARTTAAGGGRGRPGLMLNGHDHEGCDTYHFMNQTNATDPADRSWEVTRWADAQAKGIPGGEGIPGRREITVRSMMGDFGGNAGLLSMWFDYEAWEWRYEYAVCPLGTQHFWWFVHIVDFIVLLWAVAYALVTVLVENGVDVDGNFYKGVSCAYKYLFRRQTANAPAVNGKPRVGTQ
;
A
#
# COMPACT_ATOMS: atom_id res chain seq x y z
N MET A 1 -36.50 1.63 -1.70
CA MET A 1 -35.67 2.70 -1.12
C MET A 1 -36.38 4.01 -1.41
N ALA A 2 -36.74 4.77 -0.39
CA ALA A 2 -37.34 6.09 -0.58
C ALA A 2 -36.29 7.03 -1.20
N GLU A 3 -36.69 7.85 -2.16
CA GLU A 3 -35.86 8.89 -2.77
C GLU A 3 -35.28 9.80 -1.66
N LEU A 4 -33.96 9.94 -1.61
CA LEU A 4 -33.30 10.91 -0.74
C LEU A 4 -33.59 12.31 -1.30
N ASP A 5 -34.66 12.92 -0.78
CA ASP A 5 -34.99 14.33 -0.98
C ASP A 5 -33.91 15.25 -0.36
N ASP A 6 -33.75 16.46 -0.90
CA ASP A 6 -32.80 17.52 -0.50
C ASP A 6 -32.95 18.00 0.97
N THR A 7 -33.85 17.36 1.73
CA THR A 7 -34.19 17.63 3.13
C THR A 7 -33.41 16.76 4.13
N HIS A 8 -32.68 15.73 3.69
CA HIS A 8 -31.89 14.87 4.58
C HIS A 8 -30.49 15.44 4.85
N ILE A 9 -30.07 15.44 6.12
CA ILE A 9 -28.71 15.81 6.54
C ILE A 9 -28.00 14.59 7.12
N SER A 10 -26.70 14.46 6.85
CA SER A 10 -25.85 13.50 7.55
C SER A 10 -25.50 14.04 8.93
N VAL A 11 -25.69 13.22 9.98
CA VAL A 11 -25.32 13.56 11.36
C VAL A 11 -24.46 12.44 11.93
N ARG A 12 -23.36 12.85 12.58
CA ARG A 12 -22.40 11.96 13.25
C ARG A 12 -22.73 11.87 14.72
N PHE A 13 -23.37 10.78 15.12
CA PHE A 13 -23.66 10.48 16.51
C PHE A 13 -22.46 9.81 17.17
N ARG A 14 -21.99 10.35 18.30
CA ARG A 14 -20.84 9.81 19.03
C ARG A 14 -21.17 9.40 20.46
N HIS A 15 -20.64 8.24 20.84
CA HIS A 15 -20.66 7.73 22.21
C HIS A 15 -19.44 6.83 22.43
N GLY A 16 -18.58 7.18 23.38
CA GLY A 16 -17.27 6.58 23.55
C GLY A 16 -16.44 6.67 22.27
N ILE A 17 -15.91 5.53 21.82
CA ILE A 17 -15.16 5.42 20.56
C ILE A 17 -16.05 5.31 19.32
N HIS A 18 -17.35 5.09 19.49
CA HIS A 18 -18.24 4.80 18.37
C HIS A 18 -18.67 6.08 17.68
N THR A 19 -18.63 6.06 16.34
CA THR A 19 -19.25 7.07 15.49
C THR A 19 -20.31 6.40 14.62
N ILE A 20 -21.57 6.74 14.87
CA ILE A 20 -22.71 6.24 14.12
C ILE A 20 -23.13 7.33 13.13
N TYR A 21 -23.06 7.02 11.84
CA TYR A 21 -23.50 7.90 10.77
C TYR A 21 -24.96 7.59 10.44
N LEU A 22 -25.82 8.60 10.59
CA LEU A 22 -27.22 8.51 10.20
C LEU A 22 -27.58 9.64 9.25
N PHE A 23 -28.34 9.30 8.20
CA PHE A 23 -29.08 10.28 7.42
C PHE A 23 -30.39 10.55 8.13
N VAL A 24 -30.60 11.80 8.55
CA VAL A 24 -31.80 12.21 9.26
C VAL A 24 -32.53 13.28 8.45
N ASP A 25 -33.85 13.18 8.38
CA ASP A 25 -34.68 14.24 7.82
C ASP A 25 -34.54 15.49 8.71
N ALA A 26 -34.05 16.59 8.14
CA ALA A 26 -33.78 17.82 8.86
C ALA A 26 -35.05 18.51 9.40
N LEU A 27 -36.21 18.16 8.84
CA LEU A 27 -37.53 18.72 9.13
C LEU A 27 -38.41 17.79 9.97
N ALA A 28 -38.05 16.52 10.11
CA ALA A 28 -38.76 15.59 10.99
C ALA A 28 -38.54 15.92 12.49
N PRO A 29 -39.47 15.53 13.38
CA PRO A 29 -39.26 15.62 14.82
C PRO A 29 -38.02 14.83 15.26
N PHE A 30 -37.27 15.34 16.24
CA PHE A 30 -36.07 14.67 16.76
C PHE A 30 -36.37 13.30 17.36
N SER A 31 -37.61 13.04 17.79
CA SER A 31 -38.04 11.70 18.22
C SER A 31 -37.86 10.64 17.13
N ALA A 32 -38.08 10.97 15.85
CA ALA A 32 -37.81 10.05 14.73
C ALA A 32 -36.32 9.75 14.59
N VAL A 33 -35.46 10.72 14.89
CA VAL A 33 -34.00 10.55 14.91
C VAL A 33 -33.58 9.63 16.05
N THR A 34 -34.21 9.78 17.22
CA THR A 34 -33.99 8.90 18.37
C THR A 34 -34.40 7.46 18.07
N THR A 35 -35.57 7.24 17.46
CA THR A 35 -36.00 5.89 17.03
C THR A 35 -35.00 5.27 16.07
N LEU A 36 -34.61 6.00 15.01
CA LEU A 36 -33.65 5.51 14.02
C LEU A 36 -32.29 5.18 14.65
N LEU A 37 -31.82 6.01 15.59
CA LEU A 37 -30.58 5.77 16.32
C LEU A 37 -30.67 4.51 17.17
N LEU A 38 -31.74 4.32 17.95
CA LEU A 38 -31.92 3.15 18.81
C LEU A 38 -32.03 1.86 18.00
N GLU A 39 -32.80 1.85 16.91
CA GLU A 39 -32.90 0.70 15.99
C GLU A 39 -31.53 0.33 15.41
N THR A 40 -30.79 1.33 14.93
CA THR A 40 -29.43 1.12 14.38
C THR A 40 -28.47 0.58 15.44
N LEU A 41 -28.56 1.08 16.68
CA LEU A 41 -27.71 0.65 17.78
C LEU A 41 -28.00 -0.79 18.20
N GLN A 42 -29.28 -1.15 18.30
CA GLN A 42 -29.71 -2.51 18.65
C GLN A 42 -29.35 -3.54 17.56
N GLU A 43 -29.47 -3.16 16.29
CA GLU A 43 -29.10 -4.02 15.16
C GLU A 43 -27.58 -4.24 15.08
N ARG A 44 -26.79 -3.17 15.20
CA ARG A 44 -25.34 -3.22 14.96
C ARG A 44 -24.52 -3.59 16.19
N TYR A 45 -25.02 -3.33 17.39
CA TYR A 45 -24.29 -3.51 18.65
C TYR A 45 -25.13 -4.29 19.68
N PRO A 46 -25.51 -5.55 19.40
CA PRO A 46 -26.39 -6.35 20.27
C PRO A 46 -25.81 -6.65 21.66
N HIS A 47 -24.53 -6.36 21.90
CA HIS A 47 -23.83 -6.56 23.18
C HIS A 47 -23.49 -5.24 23.90
N GLY A 48 -24.01 -4.10 23.43
CA GLY A 48 -23.73 -2.77 23.97
C GLY A 48 -22.58 -2.04 23.26
N LEU A 49 -22.42 -0.76 23.59
CA LEU A 49 -21.39 0.12 23.02
C LEU A 49 -20.13 0.11 23.87
N THR A 50 -18.97 -0.18 23.29
CA THR A 50 -17.66 0.05 23.94
C THR A 50 -17.44 1.55 24.16
N SER A 51 -17.50 2.02 25.40
CA SER A 51 -17.40 3.45 25.73
C SER A 51 -15.97 3.93 25.97
N SER A 52 -15.04 3.05 26.35
CA SER A 52 -13.62 3.37 26.56
C SER A 52 -12.74 2.17 26.23
N ILE A 53 -11.57 2.39 25.62
CA ILE A 53 -10.59 1.34 25.29
C ILE A 53 -9.78 0.91 26.51
N ALA A 54 -9.45 1.85 27.41
CA ALA A 54 -8.62 1.59 28.59
C ALA A 54 -8.97 2.52 29.77
N PRO A 55 -9.58 2.01 30.87
CA PRO A 55 -10.03 0.65 31.09
C PRO A 55 -11.30 0.31 30.26
N PRO A 56 -11.46 -0.95 29.81
CA PRO A 56 -12.59 -1.34 28.97
C PRO A 56 -13.91 -1.15 29.72
N LYS A 57 -14.78 -0.31 29.14
CA LYS A 57 -16.12 -0.01 29.67
C LYS A 57 -17.14 -0.21 28.55
N THR A 58 -18.21 -0.93 28.82
CA THR A 58 -19.31 -1.13 27.87
C THR A 58 -20.58 -0.48 28.41
N THR A 59 -21.23 0.35 27.62
CA THR A 59 -22.55 0.92 27.90
C THR A 59 -23.63 0.03 27.28
N HIS A 60 -24.52 -0.47 28.13
CA HIS A 60 -25.67 -1.26 27.71
C HIS A 60 -26.67 -0.38 26.93
N ILE A 61 -27.17 -0.87 25.80
CA ILE A 61 -28.22 -0.18 25.03
C ILE A 61 -29.57 -0.59 25.62
N PRO A 62 -30.42 0.34 26.09
CA PRO A 62 -31.71 -0.01 26.67
C PRO A 62 -32.62 -0.77 25.69
N GLU A 63 -33.31 -1.80 26.18
CA GLU A 63 -34.31 -2.55 25.42
C GLU A 63 -35.70 -1.96 25.71
N GLY A 64 -36.31 -1.29 24.74
CA GLY A 64 -37.68 -0.76 24.85
C GLY A 64 -37.90 0.56 24.12
N ALA A 65 -39.15 0.85 23.76
CA ALA A 65 -39.56 2.10 23.09
C ALA A 65 -39.50 3.34 23.99
N ASP A 66 -39.26 3.16 25.30
CA ASP A 66 -39.25 4.21 26.33
C ASP A 66 -37.81 4.65 26.73
N ALA A 67 -36.80 4.29 25.94
CA ALA A 67 -35.41 4.68 26.22
C ALA A 67 -35.19 6.19 26.01
N VAL A 68 -34.81 6.91 27.06
CA VAL A 68 -34.54 8.34 26.98
C VAL A 68 -33.06 8.58 26.63
N VAL A 69 -32.84 9.31 25.54
CA VAL A 69 -31.50 9.65 25.04
C VAL A 69 -31.28 11.15 25.17
N ALA A 70 -30.24 11.53 25.90
CA ALA A 70 -29.78 12.91 25.94
C ALA A 70 -28.78 13.16 24.80
N TYR A 71 -28.80 14.36 24.23
CA TYR A 71 -27.94 14.76 23.11
C TYR A 71 -27.13 16.01 23.45
N GLY A 72 -25.90 16.08 22.95
CA GLY A 72 -24.97 17.17 23.22
C GLY A 72 -24.25 17.63 21.95
N VAL A 73 -24.02 18.94 21.83
CA VAL A 73 -23.15 19.54 20.81
C VAL A 73 -21.98 20.23 21.50
N LEU A 74 -20.85 20.38 20.82
CA LEU A 74 -19.69 21.04 21.43
C LEU A 74 -19.99 22.51 21.79
N ASN A 75 -19.47 22.97 22.93
CA ASN A 75 -19.57 24.37 23.35
C ASN A 75 -18.90 25.32 22.35
N VAL A 76 -17.79 24.87 21.76
CA VAL A 76 -17.07 25.56 20.67
C VAL A 76 -16.98 24.60 19.49
N PRO A 77 -17.46 24.99 18.29
CA PRO A 77 -17.32 24.15 17.10
C PRO A 77 -15.87 23.74 16.88
N ASN A 78 -15.62 22.44 16.69
CA ASN A 78 -14.30 21.83 16.45
C ASN A 78 -13.28 21.86 17.60
N ASP A 79 -13.67 22.22 18.83
CA ASP A 79 -12.78 22.13 20.01
C ASP A 79 -13.42 21.26 21.11
N PRO A 80 -13.07 19.96 21.18
CA PRO A 80 -13.66 19.05 22.16
C PRO A 80 -13.21 19.33 23.60
N SER A 81 -12.11 20.06 23.81
CA SER A 81 -11.59 20.40 25.15
C SER A 81 -12.50 21.35 25.92
N ARG A 82 -13.43 22.02 25.23
CA ARG A 82 -14.37 22.99 25.79
C ARG A 82 -15.66 22.36 26.30
N GLY A 83 -15.79 21.04 26.23
CA GLY A 83 -16.93 20.29 26.75
C GLY A 83 -18.20 20.43 25.91
N TRP A 84 -19.28 19.85 26.42
CA TRP A 84 -20.53 19.67 25.70
C TRP A 84 -21.64 20.59 26.23
N LYS A 85 -22.51 21.01 25.31
CA LYS A 85 -23.77 21.70 25.58
C LYS A 85 -24.92 20.75 25.27
N LYS A 86 -25.73 20.44 26.28
CA LYS A 86 -26.96 19.64 26.11
C LYS A 86 -27.92 20.33 25.13
N LEU A 87 -28.43 19.58 24.16
CA LEU A 87 -29.50 20.00 23.26
C LEU A 87 -30.83 19.84 23.99
N ASN A 88 -31.65 20.89 24.02
CA ASN A 88 -33.00 20.82 24.55
C ASN A 88 -33.95 20.47 23.40
N SER A 89 -34.31 19.19 23.29
CA SER A 89 -35.14 18.68 22.19
C SER A 89 -36.63 18.99 22.37
N ARG A 90 -37.05 19.45 23.56
CA ARG A 90 -38.45 19.63 23.99
C ARG A 90 -39.26 18.35 23.77
N ASN A 91 -38.92 17.26 24.47
CA ASN A 91 -39.59 15.96 24.33
C ASN A 91 -39.58 15.42 22.88
N GLY A 92 -38.49 15.66 22.14
CA GLY A 92 -38.34 15.24 20.75
C GLY A 92 -39.17 15.99 19.71
N GLU A 93 -39.91 17.05 20.08
CA GLU A 93 -40.75 17.83 19.15
C GLU A 93 -39.95 18.81 18.27
N SER A 94 -38.74 19.17 18.69
CA SER A 94 -37.87 20.06 17.90
C SER A 94 -37.34 19.34 16.66
N THR A 95 -37.13 20.06 15.56
CA THR A 95 -36.51 19.50 14.34
C THR A 95 -34.99 19.66 14.38
N PRO A 96 -34.18 18.78 13.75
CA PRO A 96 -32.72 18.93 13.68
C PRO A 96 -32.24 20.35 13.28
N THR A 97 -32.89 20.98 12.29
CA THR A 97 -32.53 22.35 11.87
C THR A 97 -32.78 23.41 12.96
N LYS A 98 -33.88 23.30 13.71
CA LYS A 98 -34.19 24.20 14.84
C LYS A 98 -33.21 24.04 16.00
N LEU A 99 -32.64 22.85 16.16
CA LEU A 99 -31.58 22.58 17.13
C LEU A 99 -30.19 23.04 16.64
N GLY A 100 -30.11 23.64 15.45
CA GLY A 100 -28.88 24.17 14.87
C GLY A 100 -28.02 23.13 14.17
N LEU A 101 -28.54 21.92 13.93
CA LEU A 101 -27.83 20.87 13.21
C LEU A 101 -27.83 21.16 11.70
N LYS A 102 -26.64 21.04 11.12
CA LYS A 102 -26.33 21.12 9.68
C LYS A 102 -25.76 19.79 9.19
N ASN A 103 -25.60 19.65 7.87
CA ASN A 103 -24.92 18.48 7.30
C ASN A 103 -23.52 18.26 7.94
N ASN A 104 -23.20 17.01 8.26
CA ASN A 104 -22.00 16.56 8.99
C ASN A 104 -21.85 17.08 10.43
N SER A 105 -22.94 17.56 11.05
CA SER A 105 -22.91 17.95 12.46
C SER A 105 -22.51 16.78 13.34
N LEU A 106 -21.70 17.11 14.35
CA LEU A 106 -21.29 16.17 15.38
C LEU A 106 -22.22 16.33 16.59
N VAL A 107 -22.83 15.22 17.00
CA VAL A 107 -23.74 15.16 18.14
C VAL A 107 -23.29 14.03 19.06
N ALA A 108 -22.96 14.31 20.31
CA ALA A 108 -22.79 13.27 21.32
C ALA A 108 -24.15 12.80 21.83
N PHE A 109 -24.24 11.54 22.26
CA PHE A 109 -25.44 11.03 22.93
C PHE A 109 -25.10 10.16 24.14
N THR A 110 -26.01 10.10 25.09
CA THR A 110 -25.94 9.23 26.28
C THR A 110 -27.34 8.81 26.72
N PHE A 111 -27.45 7.72 27.47
CA PHE A 111 -28.72 7.21 27.98
C PHE A 111 -29.00 7.77 29.38
N VAL A 112 -30.20 8.26 29.62
CA VAL A 112 -30.63 8.87 30.90
C VAL A 112 -31.97 8.29 31.35
N GLU A 113 -32.32 8.48 32.62
CA GLU A 113 -33.62 8.05 33.15
C GLU A 113 -34.72 9.08 32.85
N ASP A 114 -34.39 10.38 32.89
CA ASP A 114 -35.28 11.51 32.54
C ASP A 114 -34.58 12.52 31.59
N GLU A 115 -35.34 13.19 30.70
CA GLU A 115 -34.78 14.20 29.79
C GLU A 115 -34.25 15.42 30.55
N ASP A 116 -34.69 15.65 31.80
CA ASP A 116 -34.21 16.76 32.63
C ASP A 116 -32.92 16.45 33.44
N ASP A 117 -32.44 15.21 33.42
CA ASP A 117 -31.24 14.80 34.18
C ASP A 117 -29.95 15.49 33.68
N GLU A 118 -28.97 15.71 34.56
CA GLU A 118 -27.63 16.15 34.16
C GLU A 118 -26.96 15.05 33.32
N ALA A 119 -26.76 15.34 32.02
CA ALA A 119 -26.19 14.40 31.06
C ALA A 119 -24.69 14.65 30.87
N GLU A 120 -23.88 13.63 31.15
CA GLU A 120 -22.45 13.62 30.82
C GLU A 120 -22.23 12.88 29.49
N PHE A 121 -21.57 13.55 28.56
CA PHE A 121 -21.32 13.03 27.21
C PHE A 121 -19.90 12.48 27.11
N ASP A 122 -19.80 11.16 27.27
CA ASP A 122 -18.55 10.42 27.14
C ASP A 122 -18.26 10.19 25.65
N VAL A 123 -17.29 10.90 25.08
CA VAL A 123 -16.85 10.76 23.68
C VAL A 123 -15.34 10.73 23.64
N GLU A 124 -14.80 9.62 23.19
CA GLU A 124 -13.37 9.41 23.02
C GLU A 124 -12.97 9.81 21.61
N TRP A 125 -12.05 10.76 21.52
CA TRP A 125 -11.51 11.21 20.26
C TRP A 125 -10.34 10.31 19.87
N PRO A 126 -10.23 9.90 18.60
CA PRO A 126 -9.00 9.30 18.10
C PRO A 126 -7.87 10.28 18.46
N ARG A 127 -7.01 9.87 19.39
CA ARG A 127 -5.75 10.55 19.60
C ARG A 127 -4.85 10.06 18.47
N GLU A 128 -4.03 10.94 17.91
CA GLU A 128 -2.83 10.42 17.25
C GLU A 128 -2.12 9.59 18.30
N ASP A 129 -1.96 8.31 18.04
CA ASP A 129 -1.28 7.39 18.93
C ASP A 129 0.20 7.78 19.00
N GLU A 130 0.53 8.80 19.80
CA GLU A 130 1.83 8.86 20.49
C GLU A 130 1.99 7.65 21.44
N GLU A 131 0.93 6.86 21.66
CA GLU A 131 0.90 5.71 22.58
C GLU A 131 0.87 4.32 21.92
N LEU A 132 1.08 4.19 20.59
CA LEU A 132 1.63 2.94 20.04
C LEU A 132 3.17 2.86 20.17
N GLN A 133 3.78 3.90 20.74
CA GLN A 133 5.19 3.94 21.11
C GLN A 133 5.44 3.57 22.59
N GLU A 134 4.40 3.30 23.39
CA GLU A 134 4.56 2.90 24.80
C GLU A 134 4.23 1.43 25.12
N VAL A 135 3.50 0.70 24.27
CA VAL A 135 3.24 -0.74 24.54
C VAL A 135 4.43 -1.65 24.13
N CYS A 136 5.39 -1.14 23.34
CA CYS A 136 6.71 -1.77 23.19
C CYS A 136 7.71 -1.38 24.30
N ASN A 137 7.36 -0.44 25.18
CA ASN A 137 8.21 -0.05 26.33
C ASN A 137 7.82 -0.74 27.65
N LEU A 138 6.70 -1.48 27.68
CA LEU A 138 6.27 -2.26 28.86
C LEU A 138 6.85 -3.67 28.95
N ALA A 139 7.71 -4.08 28.00
CA ALA A 139 8.59 -5.23 28.16
C ALA A 139 9.99 -4.88 28.71
N ILE A 140 10.24 -3.61 29.09
CA ILE A 140 11.48 -3.18 29.76
C ILE A 140 11.18 -2.24 30.94
N ALA A 141 10.13 -2.53 31.70
CA ALA A 141 9.84 -1.84 32.96
C ALA A 141 9.40 -2.82 34.06
N GLU A 142 9.96 -4.01 34.07
CA GLU A 142 9.97 -4.87 35.26
C GLU A 142 11.40 -5.36 35.52
N LEU A 143 12.32 -4.41 35.70
CA LEU A 143 13.65 -4.64 36.25
C LEU A 143 14.22 -3.33 36.84
N SER A 144 13.43 -2.64 37.67
CA SER A 144 13.98 -1.60 38.55
C SER A 144 13.24 -1.51 39.88
N HIS A 145 13.36 -2.56 40.69
CA HIS A 145 13.56 -2.41 42.13
C HIS A 145 14.14 -3.71 42.68
N ASP A 146 15.44 -3.90 42.44
CA ASP A 146 16.42 -4.17 43.49
C ASP A 146 17.80 -4.46 42.87
N SER A 147 18.80 -3.66 43.27
CA SER A 147 20.25 -3.92 43.14
C SER A 147 20.86 -3.92 41.69
N PRO A 148 22.20 -3.99 41.52
CA PRO A 148 23.22 -2.95 41.70
C PRO A 148 23.87 -2.56 40.35
N ARG A 149 23.45 -1.46 39.71
CA ARG A 149 23.98 -1.04 38.38
C ARG A 149 25.23 -0.13 38.38
N ILE A 150 25.83 0.12 39.54
CA ILE A 150 27.12 0.83 39.62
C ILE A 150 28.31 -0.15 39.48
N LEU A 151 28.08 -1.46 39.62
CA LEU A 151 29.13 -2.44 39.42
C LEU A 151 29.44 -2.70 37.94
N LEU A 152 28.51 -2.54 36.99
CA LEU A 152 28.80 -2.90 35.58
C LEU A 152 29.66 -1.84 34.87
N VAL A 153 29.52 -0.56 35.17
CA VAL A 153 30.40 0.50 34.66
C VAL A 153 31.76 0.47 35.37
N GLY A 154 31.79 0.11 36.66
CA GLY A 154 33.02 -0.13 37.42
C GLY A 154 33.76 -1.40 37.00
N VAL A 155 33.04 -2.47 36.63
CA VAL A 155 33.58 -3.77 36.18
C VAL A 155 33.97 -3.73 34.70
N PHE A 156 33.25 -3.01 33.84
CA PHE A 156 33.76 -2.68 32.49
C PHE A 156 34.99 -1.77 32.59
N ALA A 157 35.01 -0.76 33.46
CA ALA A 157 36.20 0.07 33.65
C ALA A 157 37.39 -0.70 34.28
N HIS A 158 37.16 -1.72 35.11
CA HIS A 158 38.22 -2.58 35.65
C HIS A 158 38.69 -3.68 34.66
N ALA A 159 37.80 -4.22 33.81
CA ALA A 159 38.16 -5.21 32.79
C ALA A 159 38.74 -4.58 31.51
N VAL A 160 38.32 -3.36 31.17
CA VAL A 160 38.85 -2.55 30.05
C VAL A 160 40.14 -1.83 30.44
N GLY A 161 40.44 -1.70 31.74
CA GLY A 161 41.67 -1.07 32.26
C GLY A 161 43.00 -1.68 31.80
N TYR A 162 42.97 -2.81 31.09
CA TYR A 162 44.15 -3.50 30.53
C TYR A 162 44.10 -3.73 29.00
N MET A 163 43.04 -3.31 28.31
CA MET A 163 42.90 -3.53 26.87
C MET A 163 43.24 -2.26 26.09
N SER A 164 44.16 -2.35 25.13
CA SER A 164 44.41 -1.24 24.21
C SER A 164 43.16 -0.95 23.37
N VAL A 165 42.97 0.29 22.96
CA VAL A 165 41.90 0.72 22.05
C VAL A 165 41.93 -0.11 20.77
N VAL A 166 43.13 -0.41 20.26
CA VAL A 166 43.33 -1.33 19.11
C VAL A 166 42.73 -2.71 19.39
N ALA A 167 43.00 -3.29 20.56
CA ALA A 167 42.46 -4.60 20.92
C ALA A 167 40.94 -4.57 21.08
N PHE A 168 40.39 -3.53 21.71
CA PHE A 168 38.94 -3.34 21.84
C PHE A 168 38.25 -3.28 20.48
N LEU A 169 38.72 -2.42 19.58
CA LEU A 169 38.17 -2.28 18.23
C LEU A 169 38.25 -3.61 17.46
N ARG A 170 39.39 -4.31 17.55
CA ARG A 170 39.59 -5.62 16.91
C ARG A 170 38.63 -6.69 17.43
N HIS A 171 38.44 -6.79 18.74
CA HIS A 171 37.56 -7.79 19.34
C HIS A 171 36.09 -7.51 19.02
N GLY A 172 35.68 -6.23 19.02
CA GLY A 172 34.35 -5.83 18.57
C GLY A 172 34.10 -6.19 17.10
N LEU A 173 35.03 -5.86 16.21
CA LEU A 173 34.93 -6.21 14.79
C LEU A 173 34.86 -7.73 14.54
N ARG A 174 35.57 -8.55 15.32
CA ARG A 174 35.51 -10.02 15.22
C ARG A 174 34.11 -10.59 15.48
N LEU A 175 33.27 -9.89 16.24
CA LEU A 175 31.88 -10.28 16.50
C LEU A 175 30.91 -9.59 15.52
N ALA A 176 31.12 -8.30 15.26
CA ALA A 176 30.21 -7.51 14.45
C ALA A 176 30.26 -7.88 12.96
N VAL A 177 31.45 -8.18 12.41
CA VAL A 177 31.62 -8.51 10.98
C VAL A 177 30.88 -9.80 10.60
N PRO A 178 31.02 -10.95 11.31
CA PRO A 178 30.25 -12.14 10.98
C PRO A 178 28.73 -11.93 11.04
N LEU A 179 28.25 -11.16 12.02
CA LEU A 179 26.83 -10.84 12.13
C LEU A 179 26.35 -10.01 10.94
N ALA A 180 27.05 -8.92 10.63
CA ALA A 180 26.77 -8.06 9.48
C ALA A 180 26.75 -8.87 8.17
N VAL A 181 27.78 -9.70 7.94
CA VAL A 181 27.83 -10.58 6.78
C VAL A 181 26.64 -11.55 6.75
N ALA A 182 26.27 -12.17 7.87
CA ALA A 182 25.16 -13.11 7.91
C ALA A 182 23.81 -12.46 7.57
N ILE A 183 23.51 -11.29 8.16
CA ILE A 183 22.25 -10.58 7.89
C ILE A 183 22.20 -10.00 6.47
N THR A 184 23.33 -9.56 5.93
CA THR A 184 23.44 -9.08 4.55
C THR A 184 23.30 -10.21 3.54
N ILE A 185 23.89 -11.39 3.83
CA ILE A 185 23.66 -12.60 3.02
C ILE A 185 22.17 -12.96 3.04
N TYR A 186 21.52 -12.93 4.20
CA TYR A 186 20.09 -13.20 4.30
C TYR A 186 19.27 -12.22 3.46
N LEU A 187 19.55 -10.91 3.56
CA LEU A 187 18.82 -9.88 2.82
C LEU A 187 18.98 -10.01 1.30
N TYR A 188 20.20 -10.27 0.81
CA TYR A 188 20.47 -10.35 -0.63
C TYR A 188 20.16 -11.71 -1.25
N LEU A 189 20.00 -12.75 -0.43
CA LEU A 189 19.57 -14.09 -0.85
C LEU A 189 18.19 -14.46 -0.28
N PHE A 190 17.38 -13.47 0.11
CA PHE A 190 16.06 -13.71 0.69
C PHE A 190 15.17 -14.64 -0.16
N PRO A 191 15.17 -14.60 -1.51
CA PRO A 191 14.30 -15.49 -2.28
C PRO A 191 14.73 -16.95 -2.15
N ILE A 192 16.03 -17.19 -1.91
CA ILE A 192 16.57 -18.53 -1.64
C ILE A 192 16.05 -19.04 -0.31
N PHE A 193 16.09 -18.21 0.74
CA PHE A 193 15.62 -18.58 2.07
C PHE A 193 14.09 -18.71 2.14
N GLN A 194 13.37 -17.90 1.37
CA GLN A 194 11.90 -17.91 1.30
C GLN A 194 11.34 -18.95 0.32
N GLY A 195 12.20 -19.69 -0.40
CA GLY A 195 11.74 -20.72 -1.34
C GLY A 195 11.03 -20.14 -2.58
N CYS A 196 11.28 -18.87 -2.92
CA CYS A 196 10.55 -18.19 -3.97
C CYS A 196 10.85 -18.82 -5.34
N ALA A 197 9.81 -19.19 -6.07
CA ALA A 197 9.91 -19.75 -7.40
C ALA A 197 8.61 -19.52 -8.16
N PHE A 198 8.72 -19.41 -9.49
CA PHE A 198 7.54 -19.45 -10.35
C PHE A 198 6.85 -20.80 -10.24
N PRO A 199 5.51 -20.85 -10.03
CA PRO A 199 4.76 -22.10 -10.02
C PRO A 199 4.99 -22.93 -11.29
N ILE A 200 4.84 -24.24 -11.19
CA ILE A 200 4.96 -25.19 -12.31
C ILE A 200 3.73 -26.10 -12.37
N GLU A 201 3.56 -26.81 -13.47
CA GLU A 201 2.41 -27.67 -13.75
C GLU A 201 2.12 -28.71 -12.65
N SER A 202 3.15 -29.26 -12.00
CA SER A 202 2.96 -30.24 -10.92
C SER A 202 2.32 -29.66 -9.65
N GLY A 203 2.26 -28.33 -9.52
CA GLY A 203 1.79 -27.63 -8.33
C GLY A 203 2.74 -27.72 -7.12
N SER A 204 3.89 -28.39 -7.26
CA SER A 204 4.85 -28.58 -6.16
C SER A 204 5.79 -27.39 -6.02
N GLY A 205 5.62 -26.60 -4.95
CA GLY A 205 6.52 -25.48 -4.64
C GLY A 205 7.97 -25.91 -4.44
N GLN A 206 8.21 -27.10 -3.87
CA GLN A 206 9.57 -27.62 -3.71
C GLN A 206 10.22 -27.92 -5.07
N GLU A 207 9.47 -28.54 -5.99
CA GLU A 207 10.00 -28.85 -7.32
C GLU A 207 10.27 -27.57 -8.13
N ALA A 208 9.35 -26.59 -8.06
CA ALA A 208 9.55 -25.26 -8.63
C ALA A 208 10.83 -24.58 -8.11
N TYR A 209 11.08 -24.68 -6.81
CA TYR A 209 12.27 -24.12 -6.17
C TYR A 209 13.56 -24.86 -6.57
N GLU A 210 13.55 -26.19 -6.63
CA GLU A 210 14.69 -26.98 -7.14
C GLU A 210 15.03 -26.62 -8.59
N LEU A 211 14.01 -26.44 -9.42
CA LEU A 211 14.17 -26.05 -10.81
C LEU A 211 14.76 -24.64 -10.95
N THR A 212 14.28 -23.70 -10.12
CA THR A 212 14.81 -22.33 -10.07
C THR A 212 16.28 -22.32 -9.64
N LYS A 213 16.68 -23.12 -8.64
CA LYS A 213 18.09 -23.26 -8.23
C LYS A 213 19.00 -23.71 -9.38
N LYS A 214 18.53 -24.63 -10.23
CA LYS A 214 19.30 -25.14 -11.37
C LYS A 214 19.63 -24.05 -12.39
N LEU A 215 18.86 -22.95 -12.46
CA LEU A 215 19.15 -21.81 -13.35
C LEU A 215 20.45 -21.09 -12.99
N HIS A 216 20.93 -21.20 -11.74
CA HIS A 216 22.03 -20.36 -11.21
C HIS A 216 23.30 -21.12 -10.84
N TRP A 217 23.34 -22.46 -10.94
CA TRP A 217 24.48 -23.24 -10.44
C TRP A 217 25.68 -23.32 -11.43
N PRO A 218 26.90 -22.86 -11.07
CA PRO A 218 28.02 -22.74 -12.02
C PRO A 218 28.57 -24.05 -12.61
N ALA A 219 28.44 -25.18 -11.90
CA ALA A 219 28.87 -26.48 -12.41
C ALA A 219 27.92 -27.06 -13.48
N SER A 220 26.82 -26.36 -13.75
CA SER A 220 25.79 -26.68 -14.74
C SER A 220 25.99 -25.91 -16.05
N ASN A 221 27.21 -25.70 -16.57
CA ASN A 221 27.41 -25.12 -17.92
C ASN A 221 26.81 -25.99 -19.08
N LYS A 222 25.86 -26.90 -18.78
CA LYS A 222 24.88 -27.58 -19.64
C LYS A 222 23.41 -27.39 -19.13
N ASN A 223 23.10 -26.22 -18.58
CA ASN A 223 21.83 -25.47 -18.36
C ASN A 223 20.45 -26.15 -18.51
N LEU A 224 19.99 -26.93 -17.53
CA LEU A 224 18.69 -27.64 -17.57
C LEU A 224 18.61 -28.70 -18.69
N THR A 225 18.17 -29.91 -18.35
CA THR A 225 17.83 -30.91 -19.37
C THR A 225 16.64 -30.42 -20.21
N PRO A 226 16.43 -30.94 -21.42
CA PRO A 226 15.19 -30.69 -22.16
C PRO A 226 13.93 -30.96 -21.34
N GLU A 227 13.95 -31.98 -20.46
CA GLU A 227 12.83 -32.26 -19.56
C GLU A 227 12.66 -31.15 -18.50
N ASP A 228 13.74 -30.68 -17.90
CA ASP A 228 13.70 -29.57 -16.95
C ASP A 228 13.15 -28.29 -17.60
N ARG A 229 13.51 -28.02 -18.86
CA ARG A 229 12.97 -26.87 -19.61
C ARG A 229 11.49 -27.02 -19.94
N ALA A 230 11.04 -28.23 -20.28
CA ALA A 230 9.64 -28.53 -20.55
C ALA A 230 8.75 -28.32 -19.32
N LYS A 231 9.31 -28.42 -18.10
CA LYS A 231 8.59 -28.14 -16.85
C LYS A 231 8.44 -26.65 -16.53
N LEU A 232 9.31 -25.80 -17.08
CA LEU A 232 9.19 -24.35 -16.90
C LEU A 232 8.01 -23.85 -17.72
N ALA A 233 7.13 -23.10 -17.08
CA ALA A 233 6.05 -22.42 -17.76
C ALA A 233 6.62 -21.50 -18.87
N PRO A 234 6.17 -21.60 -20.14
CA PRO A 234 6.67 -20.76 -21.23
C PRO A 234 6.42 -19.28 -21.00
N PHE A 235 5.40 -18.92 -20.22
CA PHE A 235 5.16 -17.54 -19.80
C PHE A 235 5.23 -17.43 -18.26
N ARG A 236 6.11 -16.55 -17.80
CA ARG A 236 6.37 -16.24 -16.37
C ARG A 236 6.40 -14.73 -16.18
N LEU A 237 5.41 -14.20 -15.47
CA LEU A 237 5.23 -12.77 -15.24
C LEU A 237 5.56 -12.42 -13.79
N LEU A 238 6.60 -11.61 -13.60
CA LEU A 238 6.89 -10.96 -12.32
C LEU A 238 5.98 -9.72 -12.21
N ALA A 239 5.03 -9.76 -11.28
CA ALA A 239 4.06 -8.70 -11.06
C ALA A 239 4.39 -7.91 -9.80
N LEU A 240 4.46 -6.58 -9.91
CA LEU A 240 4.81 -5.68 -8.82
C LEU A 240 3.66 -4.68 -8.64
N GLY A 241 2.95 -4.77 -7.52
CA GLY A 241 1.85 -3.86 -7.18
C GLY A 241 2.34 -2.66 -6.40
N ASP A 242 1.85 -1.47 -6.74
CA ASP A 242 1.93 -0.23 -5.96
C ASP A 242 3.32 0.05 -5.38
N PRO A 243 4.36 0.26 -6.22
CA PRO A 243 5.67 0.68 -5.72
C PRO A 243 5.60 2.02 -4.98
N GLN A 244 4.69 2.90 -5.40
CA GLN A 244 4.43 4.23 -4.86
C GLN A 244 5.73 4.93 -4.43
N LEU A 245 6.55 5.34 -5.41
CA LEU A 245 7.90 5.92 -5.17
C LEU A 245 7.90 7.02 -4.10
N GLU A 246 6.76 7.71 -3.98
CA GLU A 246 6.47 8.78 -3.04
C GLU A 246 5.04 8.58 -2.51
N GLY A 247 4.89 8.18 -1.24
CA GLY A 247 3.62 8.25 -0.50
C GLY A 247 3.27 9.71 -0.18
N ASP A 248 3.06 10.06 1.10
CA ASP A 248 3.01 11.48 1.52
C ASP A 248 4.41 12.01 1.85
N THR A 249 5.07 12.57 0.85
CA THR A 249 6.46 13.04 0.96
C THR A 249 6.58 14.51 0.59
N SER A 250 5.62 15.32 1.04
CA SER A 250 5.75 16.78 1.02
C SER A 250 7.02 17.18 1.79
N ILE A 251 8.02 17.73 1.08
CA ILE A 251 9.28 18.20 1.68
C ILE A 251 9.07 19.65 2.14
N PRO A 252 9.05 19.96 3.45
CA PRO A 252 8.79 21.30 3.99
C PRO A 252 9.56 22.42 3.30
N THR A 253 10.86 22.20 3.11
CA THR A 253 11.76 23.21 2.52
C THR A 253 11.51 23.47 1.04
N ASN A 254 10.76 22.63 0.32
CA ASN A 254 10.42 22.87 -1.08
C ASN A 254 9.30 23.93 -1.21
N TYR A 255 8.35 23.99 -0.27
CA TYR A 255 7.24 24.95 -0.32
C TYR A 255 7.43 26.15 0.63
N LEU A 256 8.00 25.96 1.84
CA LEU A 256 8.31 27.06 2.77
C LEU A 256 9.62 27.78 2.42
N GLY A 257 10.49 27.12 1.65
CA GLY A 257 11.85 27.57 1.37
C GLY A 257 12.86 27.19 2.45
N THR A 258 14.15 27.32 2.14
CA THR A 258 15.25 27.04 3.08
C THR A 258 15.56 28.29 3.92
N PHE A 259 15.36 28.17 5.24
CA PHE A 259 15.59 29.22 6.24
C PHE A 259 14.96 30.58 5.86
N PRO A 260 13.62 30.66 5.66
CA PRO A 260 12.95 31.91 5.28
C PRO A 260 13.16 33.04 6.30
N HIS A 261 13.19 32.74 7.60
CA HIS A 261 13.35 33.76 8.64
C HIS A 261 14.75 34.39 8.64
N VAL A 262 15.80 33.67 8.20
CA VAL A 262 17.13 34.27 7.97
C VAL A 262 17.07 35.37 6.90
N LYS A 263 16.28 35.16 5.84
CA LYS A 263 16.08 36.20 4.80
C LYS A 263 15.32 37.39 5.38
N THR A 264 14.32 37.15 6.24
CA THR A 264 13.56 38.21 6.93
C THR A 264 14.44 39.03 7.87
N ILE A 265 15.28 38.37 8.69
CA ILE A 265 16.31 39.01 9.53
C ILE A 265 17.22 39.90 8.69
N ALA A 266 17.73 39.40 7.57
CA ALA A 266 18.59 40.18 6.68
C ALA A 266 17.88 41.44 6.17
N ARG A 267 16.59 41.35 5.81
CA ARG A 267 15.77 42.50 5.39
C ARG A 267 15.52 43.48 6.55
N HIS A 268 15.35 42.99 7.77
CA HIS A 268 15.21 43.82 8.96
C HIS A 268 16.50 44.58 9.28
N ILE A 269 17.66 43.92 9.24
CA ILE A 269 18.98 44.53 9.49
C ILE A 269 19.35 45.54 8.41
N THR A 270 18.99 45.27 7.15
CA THR A 270 19.25 46.17 6.01
C THR A 270 18.20 47.28 5.82
N PHE A 271 17.30 47.47 6.79
CA PHE A 271 16.26 48.51 6.78
C PHE A 271 15.30 48.44 5.57
N GLN A 272 15.13 47.26 4.97
CA GLN A 272 14.23 47.05 3.83
C GLN A 272 12.75 46.83 4.26
N THR A 273 12.48 46.79 5.55
CA THR A 273 11.12 46.64 6.13
C THR A 273 10.69 47.89 6.88
N LYS A 274 9.38 48.19 6.91
CA LYS A 274 8.82 49.31 7.69
C LYS A 274 8.43 48.84 9.09
N HIS A 275 8.86 49.57 10.12
CA HIS A 275 8.55 49.34 11.53
C HIS A 275 8.39 50.69 12.24
N ASP A 276 7.46 50.78 13.19
CA ASP A 276 7.11 52.05 13.87
C ASP A 276 8.21 52.56 14.82
N SER A 277 9.12 51.68 15.27
CA SER A 277 10.25 52.05 16.11
C SER A 277 11.45 51.12 15.95
N PHE A 278 12.63 51.57 16.38
CA PHE A 278 13.83 50.72 16.43
C PHE A 278 13.66 49.53 17.39
N ARG A 279 13.00 49.75 18.53
CA ARG A 279 12.71 48.68 19.51
C ARG A 279 11.84 47.58 18.89
N GLU A 280 10.83 47.98 18.10
CA GLU A 280 9.98 47.02 17.39
C GLU A 280 10.75 46.21 16.37
N ARG A 281 11.62 46.86 15.59
CA ARG A 281 12.52 46.17 14.66
C ARG A 281 13.41 45.14 15.36
N VAL A 282 14.00 45.51 16.50
CA VAL A 282 14.83 44.58 17.30
C VAL A 282 13.99 43.42 17.85
N ARG A 283 12.76 43.68 18.31
CA ARG A 283 11.83 42.62 18.74
C ARG A 283 11.55 41.63 17.62
N GLN A 284 11.26 42.11 16.41
CA GLN A 284 11.01 41.24 15.24
C GLN A 284 12.24 40.43 14.86
N ILE A 285 13.44 41.03 14.88
CA ILE A 285 14.70 40.29 14.64
C ILE A 285 14.89 39.16 15.67
N VAL A 286 14.56 39.41 16.94
CA VAL A 286 14.65 38.36 17.98
C VAL A 286 13.60 37.28 17.79
N HIS A 287 12.37 37.63 17.39
CA HIS A 287 11.33 36.67 17.05
C HIS A 287 11.77 35.78 15.89
N ASP A 288 12.19 36.37 14.77
CA ASP A 288 12.71 35.60 13.63
C ASP A 288 13.92 34.73 14.02
N LEU A 289 14.78 35.17 14.96
CA LEU A 289 15.90 34.36 15.42
C LEU A 289 15.43 33.13 16.20
N VAL A 290 14.38 33.27 17.00
CA VAL A 290 13.71 32.14 17.68
C VAL A 290 13.13 31.21 16.62
N ASP A 291 12.43 31.74 15.61
CA ASP A 291 11.83 30.95 14.52
C ASP A 291 12.89 30.22 13.70
N VAL A 292 14.07 30.81 13.46
CA VAL A 292 15.20 30.12 12.82
C VAL A 292 15.62 28.87 13.61
N VAL A 293 15.67 28.98 14.93
CA VAL A 293 16.14 27.89 15.81
C VAL A 293 15.06 26.80 15.96
N PHE A 294 13.80 27.18 16.12
CA PHE A 294 12.73 26.22 16.44
C PHE A 294 11.93 25.76 15.23
N GLU A 295 11.64 26.64 14.27
CA GLU A 295 10.84 26.29 13.08
C GLU A 295 11.74 25.94 11.89
N ASP A 296 12.60 26.87 11.43
CA ASP A 296 13.37 26.65 10.20
C ASP A 296 14.32 25.46 10.34
N THR A 297 14.97 25.32 11.51
CA THR A 297 15.84 24.17 11.80
C THR A 297 15.05 22.87 11.85
N HIS A 298 13.85 22.87 12.44
CA HIS A 298 12.99 21.70 12.48
C HIS A 298 12.56 21.27 11.07
N TYR A 299 12.00 22.20 10.28
CA TYR A 299 11.58 21.93 8.90
C TYR A 299 12.75 21.51 8.00
N PHE A 300 13.95 22.07 8.23
CA PHE A 300 15.16 21.64 7.52
C PHE A 300 15.53 20.19 7.87
N LEU A 301 15.57 19.83 9.15
CA LEU A 301 15.88 18.47 9.60
C LEU A 301 14.83 17.46 9.13
N GLU A 302 13.54 17.80 9.24
CA GLU A 302 12.44 16.98 8.73
C GLU A 302 12.56 16.78 7.21
N SER A 303 12.89 17.84 6.47
CA SER A 303 13.15 17.76 5.03
C SER A 303 14.34 16.84 4.70
N GLN A 304 15.43 16.88 5.48
CA GLN A 304 16.56 15.98 5.26
C GLN A 304 16.20 14.52 5.57
N ARG A 305 15.45 14.29 6.67
CA ARG A 305 14.91 12.96 6.99
C ARG A 305 14.03 12.44 5.85
N LYS A 306 13.03 13.19 5.40
CA LYS A 306 12.15 12.80 4.29
C LYS A 306 12.93 12.48 3.01
N ARG A 307 13.96 13.26 2.68
CA ARG A 307 14.83 12.99 1.52
C ARG A 307 15.62 11.68 1.67
N PHE A 308 16.07 11.37 2.88
CA PHE A 308 16.75 10.12 3.20
C PHE A 308 15.79 8.93 3.17
N ASP A 309 14.57 9.10 3.67
CA ASP A 309 13.50 8.09 3.63
C ASP A 309 13.13 7.78 2.17
N LEU A 310 12.94 8.81 1.32
CA LEU A 310 12.73 8.65 -0.13
C LEU A 310 13.88 7.92 -0.82
N PHE A 311 15.12 8.25 -0.45
CA PHE A 311 16.29 7.55 -0.97
C PHE A 311 16.26 6.07 -0.56
N GLY A 312 15.96 5.77 0.70
CA GLY A 312 15.77 4.40 1.18
C GLY A 312 14.68 3.65 0.44
N ASN A 313 13.51 4.26 0.27
CA ASN A 313 12.38 3.68 -0.44
C ASN A 313 12.79 3.23 -1.85
N ASP A 314 13.41 4.12 -2.63
CA ASP A 314 13.84 3.76 -3.99
C ASP A 314 14.79 2.55 -4.00
N PHE A 315 15.73 2.48 -3.05
CA PHE A 315 16.70 1.38 -2.98
C PHE A 315 16.10 0.10 -2.38
N TYR A 316 15.11 0.21 -1.52
CA TYR A 316 14.31 -0.90 -1.02
C TYR A 316 13.51 -1.54 -2.18
N LEU A 317 12.78 -0.73 -2.95
CA LEU A 317 12.06 -1.18 -4.14
C LEU A 317 13.02 -1.77 -5.18
N ALA A 318 14.17 -1.11 -5.40
CA ALA A 318 15.21 -1.62 -6.29
C ALA A 318 15.77 -2.97 -5.83
N HIS A 319 15.90 -3.17 -4.52
CA HIS A 319 16.38 -4.42 -3.95
C HIS A 319 15.40 -5.56 -4.26
N ILE A 320 14.10 -5.36 -4.08
CA ILE A 320 13.06 -6.33 -4.43
C ILE A 320 13.14 -6.67 -5.93
N TYR A 321 13.02 -5.67 -6.80
CA TYR A 321 13.00 -5.88 -8.24
C TYR A 321 14.26 -6.60 -8.73
N ARG A 322 15.45 -6.10 -8.40
CA ARG A 322 16.71 -6.67 -8.92
C ARG A 322 16.96 -8.07 -8.39
N THR A 323 16.68 -8.32 -7.12
CA THR A 323 16.95 -9.62 -6.50
C THR A 323 16.00 -10.67 -7.03
N LEU A 324 14.71 -10.35 -7.20
CA LEU A 324 13.73 -11.27 -7.77
C LEU A 324 13.88 -11.44 -9.28
N HIS A 325 14.17 -10.37 -10.03
CA HIS A 325 14.44 -10.46 -11.47
C HIS A 325 15.63 -11.38 -11.75
N TRP A 326 16.73 -11.18 -11.01
CA TRP A 326 17.89 -12.06 -11.10
C TRP A 326 17.56 -13.50 -10.69
N TRP A 327 16.94 -13.70 -9.53
CA TRP A 327 16.69 -15.03 -8.98
C TRP A 327 15.67 -15.84 -9.78
N SER A 328 14.51 -15.25 -10.07
CA SER A 328 13.37 -15.97 -10.66
C SER A 328 13.41 -16.07 -12.18
N VAL A 329 14.27 -15.29 -12.85
CA VAL A 329 14.45 -15.28 -14.32
C VAL A 329 13.10 -15.19 -15.05
N PRO A 330 12.33 -14.11 -14.83
CA PRO A 330 11.01 -13.95 -15.42
C PRO A 330 11.12 -13.77 -16.94
N THR A 331 10.06 -14.13 -17.67
CA THR A 331 9.95 -13.82 -19.11
C THR A 331 9.41 -12.41 -19.34
N HIS A 332 8.54 -11.95 -18.46
CA HIS A 332 7.84 -10.67 -18.53
C HIS A 332 7.80 -10.02 -17.15
N VAL A 333 7.70 -8.69 -17.11
CA VAL A 333 7.56 -7.93 -15.86
C VAL A 333 6.47 -6.89 -16.03
N THR A 334 5.62 -6.74 -15.01
CA THR A 334 4.59 -5.70 -14.96
C THR A 334 4.65 -4.92 -13.65
N VAL A 335 4.34 -3.63 -13.73
CA VAL A 335 4.06 -2.77 -12.57
C VAL A 335 2.60 -2.36 -12.65
N LEU A 336 1.81 -2.73 -11.64
CA LEU A 336 0.34 -2.68 -11.67
C LEU A 336 -0.19 -1.36 -11.11
N GLY A 337 0.29 -0.23 -11.63
CA GLY A 337 -0.14 1.11 -11.23
C GLY A 337 0.56 1.65 -9.99
N ASP A 338 0.25 2.91 -9.69
CA ASP A 338 0.85 3.73 -8.64
C ASP A 338 2.39 3.70 -8.68
N LEU A 339 2.93 3.94 -9.88
CA LEU A 339 4.36 4.00 -10.12
C LEU A 339 5.01 5.11 -9.30
N LEU A 340 4.37 6.28 -9.30
CA LEU A 340 4.79 7.45 -8.52
C LEU A 340 3.62 8.38 -8.21
N GLY A 341 3.68 9.09 -7.07
CA GLY A 341 2.77 10.19 -6.82
C GLY A 341 2.96 11.31 -7.85
N SER A 342 1.96 11.57 -8.65
CA SER A 342 1.96 12.58 -9.73
C SER A 342 0.86 13.61 -9.53
N GLN A 343 -0.17 13.29 -8.75
CA GLN A 343 -1.17 14.26 -8.35
C GLN A 343 -0.51 15.46 -7.64
N TRP A 344 -0.92 16.68 -8.02
CA TRP A 344 -0.51 17.93 -7.37
C TRP A 344 0.98 18.33 -7.48
N ILE A 345 1.70 17.81 -8.48
CA ILE A 345 3.08 18.22 -8.79
C ILE A 345 3.23 18.78 -10.21
N ASP A 346 4.23 19.65 -10.38
CA ASP A 346 4.63 20.18 -11.68
C ASP A 346 5.44 19.16 -12.50
N ASP A 347 5.64 19.48 -13.78
CA ASP A 347 6.40 18.62 -14.71
C ASP A 347 7.88 18.45 -14.32
N ALA A 348 8.47 19.43 -13.63
CA ALA A 348 9.87 19.36 -13.25
C ALA A 348 10.08 18.30 -12.17
N GLU A 349 9.21 18.27 -11.16
CA GLU A 349 9.20 17.25 -10.12
C GLU A 349 8.75 15.90 -10.68
N PHE A 350 7.73 15.86 -11.55
CA PHE A 350 7.30 14.63 -12.23
C PHE A 350 8.47 13.97 -12.97
N ASN A 351 9.16 14.73 -13.85
CA ASN A 351 10.30 14.21 -14.61
C ASN A 351 11.46 13.74 -13.70
N LYS A 352 11.62 14.34 -12.51
CA LYS A 352 12.63 13.90 -11.54
C LYS A 352 12.23 12.58 -10.87
N ARG A 353 10.94 12.38 -10.57
CA ARG A 353 10.40 11.11 -10.07
C ARG A 353 10.49 10.02 -11.13
N SER A 354 10.15 10.32 -12.39
CA SER A 354 10.29 9.38 -13.51
C SER A 354 11.74 8.94 -13.72
N ARG A 355 12.71 9.86 -13.63
CA ARG A 355 14.14 9.49 -13.65
C ARG A 355 14.54 8.59 -12.49
N ARG A 356 14.03 8.83 -11.27
CA ARG A 356 14.30 7.94 -10.12
C ARG A 356 13.71 6.55 -10.35
N PHE A 357 12.50 6.46 -10.89
CA PHE A 357 11.87 5.19 -11.24
C PHE A 357 12.79 4.38 -12.18
N TRP A 358 13.19 4.96 -13.31
CA TRP A 358 13.99 4.25 -14.32
C TRP A 358 15.46 4.05 -13.93
N ASP A 359 16.13 5.05 -13.35
CA ASP A 359 17.57 5.00 -13.09
C ASP A 359 17.92 4.33 -11.75
N ARG A 360 16.96 4.24 -10.82
CA ARG A 360 17.18 3.73 -9.46
C ARG A 360 16.32 2.53 -9.16
N SER A 361 15.00 2.67 -9.04
CA SER A 361 14.10 1.60 -8.60
C SER A 361 14.08 0.44 -9.60
N PHE A 362 13.87 0.74 -10.88
CA PHE A 362 13.75 -0.24 -11.96
C PHE A 362 14.94 -0.21 -12.92
N LYS A 363 16.13 0.06 -12.38
CA LYS A 363 17.36 0.19 -13.18
C LYS A 363 17.60 -1.03 -14.07
N GLY A 364 17.75 -0.77 -15.37
CA GLY A 364 17.99 -1.79 -16.39
C GLY A 364 16.72 -2.27 -17.10
N ALA A 365 15.55 -1.86 -16.62
CA ALA A 365 14.29 -2.02 -17.31
C ALA A 365 14.09 -0.92 -18.36
N GLU A 366 13.21 -1.18 -19.32
CA GLU A 366 12.95 -0.31 -20.48
C GLU A 366 11.45 -0.04 -20.61
N ARG A 367 11.09 1.19 -21.00
CA ARG A 367 9.72 1.56 -21.37
C ARG A 367 9.28 0.74 -22.59
N LEU A 368 8.05 0.25 -22.58
CA LEU A 368 7.45 -0.41 -23.76
C LEU A 368 7.38 0.59 -24.94
N PRO A 369 7.90 0.25 -26.12
CA PRO A 369 7.77 1.10 -27.31
C PRO A 369 6.31 1.23 -27.77
N ASP A 370 5.93 2.43 -28.20
CA ASP A 370 4.53 2.75 -28.57
C ASP A 370 4.10 2.06 -29.86
N GLU A 371 5.05 1.65 -30.69
CA GLU A 371 4.83 0.89 -31.91
C GLU A 371 4.42 -0.55 -31.63
N LEU A 372 4.72 -1.09 -30.45
CA LEU A 372 4.32 -2.44 -30.02
C LEU A 372 3.03 -2.42 -29.19
N ALA A 373 2.78 -1.32 -28.49
CA ALA A 373 1.56 -1.11 -27.70
C ALA A 373 0.37 -0.79 -28.64
N HIS A 374 -0.15 -1.83 -29.31
CA HIS A 374 -1.21 -1.68 -30.31
C HIS A 374 -2.59 -1.49 -29.68
N TYR A 375 -3.46 -0.77 -30.39
CA TYR A 375 -4.89 -0.80 -30.11
C TYR A 375 -5.52 -2.06 -30.74
N PRO A 376 -6.54 -2.67 -30.13
CA PRO A 376 -7.15 -3.90 -30.63
C PRO A 376 -7.76 -3.73 -32.02
N THR A 377 -7.41 -4.64 -32.92
CA THR A 377 -7.91 -4.71 -34.30
C THR A 377 -8.19 -6.16 -34.71
N HIS A 378 -9.04 -6.37 -35.72
CA HIS A 378 -9.34 -7.72 -36.22
C HIS A 378 -8.13 -8.33 -36.93
N GLU A 379 -7.43 -7.54 -37.73
CA GLU A 379 -6.12 -7.86 -38.27
C GLU A 379 -5.08 -7.35 -37.29
N TYR A 380 -4.40 -8.25 -36.58
CA TYR A 380 -3.41 -7.92 -35.57
C TYR A 380 -2.06 -8.53 -35.91
N THR A 381 -1.01 -7.95 -35.33
CA THR A 381 0.36 -8.48 -35.38
C THR A 381 0.74 -9.07 -34.04
N LEU A 382 1.45 -10.20 -34.05
CA LEU A 382 1.99 -10.78 -32.83
C LEU A 382 3.09 -9.87 -32.25
N ALA A 383 3.07 -9.69 -30.94
CA ALA A 383 4.10 -8.97 -30.20
C ALA A 383 5.39 -9.82 -30.07
N GLY A 384 5.24 -11.14 -30.01
CA GLY A 384 6.36 -12.07 -29.95
C GLY A 384 5.92 -13.54 -29.93
N LEU A 385 6.90 -14.44 -29.99
CA LEU A 385 6.72 -15.87 -29.81
C LEU A 385 7.23 -16.30 -28.43
N LEU A 386 6.61 -17.32 -27.84
CA LEU A 386 7.00 -17.93 -26.56
C LEU A 386 7.87 -19.17 -26.80
N ASP A 387 9.04 -18.99 -27.39
CA ASP A 387 9.92 -20.08 -27.89
C ASP A 387 11.31 -20.14 -27.21
N GLY A 388 11.58 -19.22 -26.27
CA GLY A 388 12.84 -19.06 -25.56
C GLY A 388 13.95 -18.39 -26.39
N SER A 389 13.62 -17.80 -27.54
CA SER A 389 14.56 -17.12 -28.42
C SER A 389 15.18 -15.86 -27.81
N GLU A 390 16.24 -15.33 -28.43
CA GLU A 390 16.79 -14.02 -28.04
C GLU A 390 15.78 -12.88 -28.28
N GLU A 391 14.87 -13.04 -29.23
CA GLU A 391 13.78 -12.09 -29.52
C GLU A 391 12.78 -12.06 -28.37
N GLU A 392 12.43 -13.22 -27.79
CA GLU A 392 11.62 -13.29 -26.57
C GLU A 392 12.33 -12.63 -25.38
N LYS A 393 13.64 -12.82 -25.22
CA LYS A 393 14.40 -12.30 -24.06
C LYS A 393 14.35 -10.78 -23.90
N VAL A 394 14.05 -10.04 -24.96
CA VAL A 394 13.86 -8.58 -24.87
C VAL A 394 12.71 -8.21 -23.92
N TRP A 395 11.67 -9.06 -23.82
CA TRP A 395 10.51 -8.85 -22.94
C TRP A 395 10.85 -8.94 -21.44
N THR A 396 11.99 -9.55 -21.09
CA THR A 396 12.46 -9.59 -19.70
C THR A 396 12.84 -8.21 -19.16
N LYS A 397 13.06 -7.23 -20.03
CA LYS A 397 13.44 -5.84 -19.67
C LYS A 397 12.31 -4.84 -19.90
N ARG A 398 11.40 -5.10 -20.84
CA ARG A 398 10.29 -4.19 -21.15
C ARG A 398 9.24 -4.27 -20.05
N LEU A 399 9.07 -3.18 -19.29
CA LEU A 399 8.04 -3.14 -18.26
C LEU A 399 6.67 -2.91 -18.90
N LEU A 400 5.72 -3.76 -18.53
CA LEU A 400 4.30 -3.55 -18.79
C LEU A 400 3.75 -2.68 -17.66
N ASN A 401 3.82 -1.36 -17.82
CA ASN A 401 3.33 -0.40 -16.84
C ASN A 401 1.83 -0.22 -16.99
N VAL A 402 1.10 -0.42 -15.91
CA VAL A 402 -0.30 -0.03 -15.78
C VAL A 402 -0.35 1.33 -15.09
N VAL A 403 -1.35 2.14 -15.40
CA VAL A 403 -1.55 3.44 -14.76
C VAL A 403 -2.40 3.28 -13.50
N GLY A 404 -2.03 3.96 -12.40
CA GLY A 404 -2.82 3.99 -11.17
C GLY A 404 -3.40 5.36 -10.82
N ASN A 405 -4.16 5.41 -9.72
CA ASN A 405 -4.84 6.63 -9.30
C ASN A 405 -3.82 7.68 -8.82
N HIS A 406 -2.73 7.31 -8.16
CA HIS A 406 -1.68 8.28 -7.78
C HIS A 406 -0.89 8.81 -8.97
N ASP A 407 -0.88 8.09 -10.09
CA ASP A 407 -0.18 8.48 -11.31
C ASP A 407 -0.94 9.55 -12.12
N VAL A 408 -2.26 9.42 -12.24
CA VAL A 408 -3.06 10.31 -13.12
C VAL A 408 -4.34 10.87 -12.50
N GLY A 409 -4.79 10.33 -11.38
CA GLY A 409 -6.07 10.67 -10.75
C GLY A 409 -7.19 9.66 -11.04
N TYR A 410 -8.19 9.61 -10.17
CA TYR A 410 -9.48 8.97 -10.45
C TYR A 410 -10.28 9.77 -11.49
N ALA A 411 -11.44 9.26 -11.91
CA ALA A 411 -12.22 9.87 -12.98
C ALA A 411 -12.51 11.36 -12.78
N GLY A 412 -12.74 11.82 -11.54
CA GLY A 412 -13.00 13.22 -11.21
C GLY A 412 -11.77 14.13 -11.17
N ASP A 413 -10.56 13.57 -11.22
CA ASP A 413 -9.28 14.31 -11.18
C ASP A 413 -8.40 14.06 -12.42
N LEU A 414 -8.76 13.10 -13.27
CA LEU A 414 -8.03 12.76 -14.47
C LEU A 414 -8.19 13.88 -15.52
N THR A 415 -7.05 14.35 -16.01
CA THR A 415 -6.94 15.40 -17.04
C THR A 415 -6.03 14.93 -18.17
N GLU A 416 -6.20 15.51 -19.35
CA GLU A 416 -5.38 15.18 -20.54
C GLU A 416 -3.89 15.40 -20.26
N GLU A 417 -3.52 16.52 -19.61
CA GLU A 417 -2.14 16.84 -19.26
C GLU A 417 -1.49 15.76 -18.37
N ARG A 418 -2.20 15.28 -17.35
CA ARG A 418 -1.71 14.22 -16.44
C ARG A 418 -1.53 12.90 -17.18
N LEU A 419 -2.45 12.59 -18.10
CA LEU A 419 -2.38 11.38 -18.92
C LEU A 419 -1.21 11.46 -19.91
N GLU A 420 -1.08 12.56 -20.64
CA GLU A 420 -0.03 12.77 -21.65
C GLU A 420 1.38 12.68 -21.04
N ARG A 421 1.60 13.28 -19.86
CA ARG A 421 2.90 13.16 -19.20
C ARG A 421 3.19 11.76 -18.68
N PHE A 422 2.17 11.02 -18.25
CA PHE A 422 2.32 9.60 -17.91
C PHE A 422 2.71 8.80 -19.15
N GLU A 423 1.96 8.94 -20.25
CA GLU A 423 2.22 8.20 -21.49
C GLU A 423 3.61 8.49 -22.05
N ARG A 424 4.06 9.74 -21.97
CA ARG A 424 5.42 10.13 -22.37
C ARG A 424 6.50 9.33 -21.63
N GLU A 425 6.40 9.20 -20.31
CA GLU A 425 7.47 8.58 -19.50
C GLU A 425 7.31 7.06 -19.30
N PHE A 426 6.07 6.55 -19.33
CA PHE A 426 5.77 5.17 -18.90
C PHE A 426 5.13 4.29 -19.97
N GLY A 427 4.56 4.86 -21.04
CA GLY A 427 3.89 4.13 -22.10
C GLY A 427 2.39 4.36 -22.14
N LYS A 428 1.75 3.94 -23.24
CA LYS A 428 0.29 4.08 -23.43
C LYS A 428 -0.49 3.47 -22.27
N VAL A 429 -1.61 4.07 -21.91
CA VAL A 429 -2.45 3.59 -20.79
C VAL A 429 -3.46 2.51 -21.19
N ASN A 430 -3.72 2.35 -22.48
CA ASN A 430 -4.63 1.36 -23.04
C ASN A 430 -3.97 0.72 -24.26
N TYR A 431 -3.72 -0.59 -24.21
CA TYR A 431 -3.13 -1.34 -25.34
C TYR A 431 -3.32 -2.84 -25.18
N GLU A 432 -3.10 -3.59 -26.27
CA GLU A 432 -3.00 -5.05 -26.24
C GLU A 432 -1.65 -5.56 -26.78
N LEU A 433 -1.27 -6.73 -26.30
CA LEU A 433 -0.13 -7.52 -26.79
C LEU A 433 -0.60 -8.97 -26.99
N ARG A 434 -0.08 -9.64 -28.02
CA ARG A 434 -0.41 -11.04 -28.33
C ARG A 434 0.84 -11.86 -28.52
N PHE A 435 0.92 -12.96 -27.79
CA PHE A 435 2.05 -13.88 -27.80
C PHE A 435 1.59 -15.27 -28.18
N GLU A 436 2.13 -15.80 -29.27
CA GLU A 436 1.82 -17.16 -29.71
C GLU A 436 2.86 -18.14 -29.15
N LEU A 437 2.41 -19.33 -28.75
CA LEU A 437 3.26 -20.46 -28.41
C LEU A 437 3.34 -21.43 -29.62
N PRO A 438 4.51 -21.56 -30.28
CA PRO A 438 4.63 -22.40 -31.46
C PRO A 438 4.37 -23.89 -31.20
N VAL A 439 3.47 -24.49 -31.98
CA VAL A 439 3.17 -25.94 -31.90
C VAL A 439 4.13 -26.72 -32.81
N THR A 440 5.11 -27.39 -32.19
CA THR A 440 6.18 -28.13 -32.89
C THR A 440 5.75 -29.51 -33.38
N ASP A 441 4.78 -30.13 -32.72
CA ASP A 441 4.22 -31.44 -33.07
C ASP A 441 3.28 -31.34 -34.28
N ASP A 442 3.62 -32.04 -35.37
CA ASP A 442 2.86 -32.01 -36.63
C ASP A 442 1.45 -32.63 -36.47
N GLU A 443 1.28 -33.66 -35.63
CA GLU A 443 -0.03 -34.28 -35.40
C GLU A 443 -0.95 -33.29 -34.67
N LYS A 444 -0.43 -32.61 -33.63
CA LYS A 444 -1.19 -31.59 -32.91
C LYS A 444 -1.49 -30.38 -33.78
N ARG A 445 -0.53 -29.95 -34.61
CA ARG A 445 -0.71 -28.83 -35.54
C ARG A 445 -1.82 -29.11 -36.56
N ALA A 446 -1.96 -30.35 -37.03
CA ALA A 446 -3.03 -30.75 -37.93
C ALA A 446 -4.44 -30.68 -37.28
N THR A 447 -4.54 -30.64 -35.95
CA THR A 447 -5.83 -30.49 -35.25
C THR A 447 -6.32 -29.04 -35.15
N ILE A 448 -5.46 -28.07 -35.46
CA ILE A 448 -5.81 -26.64 -35.46
C ILE A 448 -6.78 -26.36 -36.62
N TYR A 449 -7.70 -25.43 -36.41
CA TYR A 449 -8.62 -24.93 -37.42
C TYR A 449 -7.85 -24.45 -38.66
N ASP A 450 -8.26 -24.97 -39.80
CA ASP A 450 -7.74 -24.62 -41.12
C ASP A 450 -8.93 -24.71 -42.08
N SER A 451 -9.20 -23.64 -42.84
CA SER A 451 -10.39 -23.55 -43.69
C SER A 451 -10.48 -24.64 -44.75
N ASP A 452 -9.33 -25.18 -45.17
CA ASP A 452 -9.25 -26.16 -46.25
C ASP A 452 -9.11 -27.58 -45.72
N LYS A 453 -8.38 -27.76 -44.60
CA LYS A 453 -8.02 -29.08 -44.07
C LYS A 453 -8.86 -29.54 -42.88
N ASN A 454 -9.29 -28.60 -42.02
CA ASN A 454 -9.98 -28.91 -40.78
C ASN A 454 -10.96 -27.79 -40.37
N PRO A 455 -12.01 -27.54 -41.18
CA PRO A 455 -12.92 -26.40 -41.00
C PRO A 455 -13.86 -26.54 -39.79
N ASP A 456 -14.05 -27.75 -39.26
CA ASP A 456 -14.96 -28.00 -38.13
C ASP A 456 -14.25 -27.96 -36.76
N SER A 457 -12.95 -27.66 -36.72
CA SER A 457 -12.18 -27.61 -35.48
C SER A 457 -12.47 -26.36 -34.66
N ASP A 458 -12.60 -26.53 -33.35
CA ASP A 458 -12.69 -25.44 -32.36
C ASP A 458 -11.31 -24.97 -31.86
N ARG A 459 -10.23 -25.62 -32.30
CA ARG A 459 -8.85 -25.36 -31.84
C ARG A 459 -8.18 -24.26 -32.66
N VAL A 460 -7.69 -23.23 -32.00
CA VAL A 460 -6.85 -22.17 -32.58
C VAL A 460 -5.41 -22.29 -32.06
N PRO A 461 -4.42 -21.66 -32.73
CA PRO A 461 -3.04 -21.62 -32.22
C PRO A 461 -3.00 -21.13 -30.76
N PRO A 462 -2.16 -21.73 -29.90
CA PRO A 462 -2.07 -21.31 -28.51
C PRO A 462 -1.57 -19.85 -28.39
N GLU A 463 -2.39 -18.95 -27.87
CA GLU A 463 -2.08 -17.52 -27.79
C GLU A 463 -2.42 -16.95 -26.39
N ILE A 464 -1.49 -16.15 -25.83
CA ILE A 464 -1.74 -15.28 -24.69
C ILE A 464 -1.99 -13.87 -25.20
N ARG A 465 -3.19 -13.34 -24.94
CA ARG A 465 -3.55 -11.94 -25.16
C ARG A 465 -3.45 -11.18 -23.85
N ILE A 466 -2.52 -10.24 -23.76
CA ILE A 466 -2.43 -9.30 -22.63
C ILE A 466 -3.20 -8.04 -23.00
N VAL A 467 -4.13 -7.61 -22.15
CA VAL A 467 -4.91 -6.39 -22.32
C VAL A 467 -4.64 -5.49 -21.13
N VAL A 468 -4.01 -4.33 -21.38
CA VAL A 468 -3.80 -3.29 -20.37
C VAL A 468 -4.92 -2.27 -20.49
N VAL A 469 -5.67 -2.09 -19.41
CA VAL A 469 -6.83 -1.18 -19.36
C VAL A 469 -6.58 -0.10 -18.31
N ASN A 470 -6.73 1.16 -18.72
CA ASN A 470 -6.88 2.27 -17.79
C ASN A 470 -8.29 2.27 -17.22
N ASP A 471 -8.45 1.68 -16.04
CA ASP A 471 -9.73 1.58 -15.36
C ASP A 471 -10.07 2.79 -14.47
N MET A 472 -9.23 3.83 -14.41
CA MET A 472 -9.46 5.05 -13.62
C MET A 472 -10.72 5.83 -14.04
N ASN A 473 -11.15 5.67 -15.29
CA ASN A 473 -12.23 6.44 -15.93
C ASN A 473 -13.51 5.62 -16.17
N LEU A 474 -13.63 4.41 -15.64
CA LEU A 474 -14.79 3.56 -15.90
C LEU A 474 -16.02 3.94 -15.07
N ASP A 475 -15.78 4.46 -13.88
CA ASP A 475 -16.83 4.95 -12.98
C ASP A 475 -17.07 6.45 -13.15
N THR A 476 -18.22 6.92 -12.67
CA THR A 476 -18.73 8.27 -12.92
C THR A 476 -19.07 8.98 -11.60
N PRO A 477 -19.10 10.33 -11.57
CA PRO A 477 -18.87 11.26 -12.69
C PRO A 477 -17.39 11.47 -13.04
N ALA A 478 -17.08 11.48 -14.34
CA ALA A 478 -15.74 11.79 -14.85
C ALA A 478 -15.57 13.30 -15.10
N ASN A 479 -14.37 13.82 -14.87
CA ASN A 479 -13.99 15.20 -15.14
C ASN A 479 -13.80 15.46 -16.65
N SER A 480 -13.30 14.48 -17.41
CA SER A 480 -13.22 14.53 -18.87
C SER A 480 -14.01 13.40 -19.51
N SER A 481 -15.14 13.74 -20.13
CA SER A 481 -15.93 12.77 -20.90
C SER A 481 -15.16 12.21 -22.10
N ALA A 482 -14.28 13.02 -22.72
CA ALA A 482 -13.49 12.57 -23.87
C ALA A 482 -12.51 11.43 -23.49
N LEU A 483 -11.86 11.54 -22.33
CA LEU A 483 -10.98 10.49 -21.82
C LEU A 483 -11.77 9.23 -21.44
N GLN A 484 -12.94 9.41 -20.84
CA GLN A 484 -13.84 8.30 -20.51
C GLN A 484 -14.36 7.58 -21.77
N ASP A 485 -14.81 8.32 -22.78
CA ASP A 485 -15.23 7.79 -24.08
C ASP A 485 -14.10 7.02 -24.76
N SER A 486 -12.86 7.52 -24.68
CA SER A 486 -11.68 6.83 -25.21
C SER A 486 -11.47 5.46 -24.56
N THR A 487 -11.57 5.38 -23.23
CA THR A 487 -11.47 4.09 -22.51
C THR A 487 -12.63 3.15 -22.86
N TYR A 488 -13.87 3.63 -22.93
CA TYR A 488 -14.99 2.79 -23.34
C TYR A 488 -14.86 2.29 -24.79
N ASN A 489 -14.37 3.14 -25.70
CA ASN A 489 -14.08 2.73 -27.08
C ASN A 489 -12.99 1.65 -27.13
N PHE A 490 -11.95 1.76 -26.31
CA PHE A 490 -10.93 0.73 -26.18
C PHE A 490 -11.52 -0.60 -25.71
N ILE A 491 -12.33 -0.60 -24.63
CA ILE A 491 -12.99 -1.82 -24.13
C ILE A 491 -13.92 -2.42 -25.20
N ASN A 492 -14.70 -1.59 -25.89
CA ASN A 492 -15.56 -2.05 -26.98
C ASN A 492 -14.75 -2.72 -28.09
N ASN A 493 -13.59 -2.18 -28.45
CA ASN A 493 -12.70 -2.80 -29.43
C ASN A 493 -12.11 -4.12 -28.91
N VAL A 494 -11.75 -4.21 -27.63
CA VAL A 494 -11.32 -5.47 -27.00
C VAL A 494 -12.41 -6.53 -27.14
N ILE A 495 -13.66 -6.18 -26.82
CA ILE A 495 -14.82 -7.09 -26.92
C ILE A 495 -15.04 -7.54 -28.37
N GLN A 496 -15.06 -6.61 -29.32
CA GLN A 496 -15.32 -6.91 -30.74
C GLN A 496 -14.24 -7.80 -31.37
N THR A 497 -12.98 -7.62 -30.97
CA THR A 497 -11.82 -8.37 -31.50
C THR A 497 -11.49 -9.62 -30.67
N SER A 498 -12.31 -9.94 -29.68
CA SER A 498 -12.15 -11.16 -28.90
C SER A 498 -12.56 -12.39 -29.71
N PRO A 499 -11.84 -13.52 -29.56
CA PRO A 499 -12.20 -14.77 -30.26
C PRO A 499 -13.59 -15.28 -29.84
N SER A 500 -14.12 -16.27 -30.55
CA SER A 500 -15.35 -16.94 -30.10
C SER A 500 -15.16 -17.54 -28.70
N VAL A 501 -16.21 -17.55 -27.89
CA VAL A 501 -16.21 -18.22 -26.57
C VAL A 501 -16.08 -19.74 -26.70
N ASP A 502 -16.38 -20.29 -27.87
CA ASP A 502 -16.27 -21.73 -28.16
C ASP A 502 -14.86 -22.12 -28.64
N SER A 503 -14.04 -21.14 -29.03
CA SER A 503 -12.67 -21.40 -29.51
C SER A 503 -11.72 -21.75 -28.35
N LYS A 504 -10.90 -22.78 -28.55
CA LYS A 504 -9.88 -23.23 -27.59
C LYS A 504 -8.49 -22.87 -28.06
N GLY A 505 -7.61 -22.51 -27.13
CA GLY A 505 -6.21 -22.17 -27.42
C GLY A 505 -5.84 -20.74 -27.04
N HIS A 506 -6.81 -19.83 -26.96
CA HIS A 506 -6.56 -18.45 -26.54
C HIS A 506 -6.85 -18.25 -25.05
N VAL A 507 -6.06 -17.39 -24.40
CA VAL A 507 -6.29 -16.93 -23.03
C VAL A 507 -6.08 -15.43 -22.94
N THR A 508 -6.92 -14.74 -22.16
CA THR A 508 -6.77 -13.29 -21.93
C THR A 508 -6.29 -13.00 -20.51
N VAL A 509 -5.17 -12.28 -20.41
CA VAL A 509 -4.65 -11.71 -19.16
C VAL A 509 -5.00 -10.23 -19.16
N ILE A 510 -5.84 -9.81 -18.21
CA ILE A 510 -6.19 -8.40 -18.05
C ILE A 510 -5.29 -7.81 -16.96
N LEU A 511 -4.63 -6.70 -17.28
CA LEU A 511 -3.83 -5.92 -16.32
C LEU A 511 -4.50 -4.56 -16.11
N THR A 512 -4.90 -4.28 -14.87
CA THR A 512 -5.50 -2.99 -14.50
C THR A 512 -4.96 -2.54 -13.14
N HIS A 513 -5.49 -1.45 -12.58
CA HIS A 513 -5.08 -1.00 -11.26
C HIS A 513 -6.21 -1.10 -10.24
N ILE A 514 -7.43 -0.62 -10.53
CA ILE A 514 -8.54 -0.71 -9.57
C ILE A 514 -9.16 -2.13 -9.60
N PRO A 515 -9.29 -2.80 -8.45
CA PRO A 515 -9.93 -4.11 -8.38
C PRO A 515 -11.42 -4.09 -8.76
N LEU A 516 -11.94 -5.21 -9.24
CA LEU A 516 -13.37 -5.41 -9.45
C LEU A 516 -14.13 -5.31 -8.10
N TYR A 517 -15.41 -4.99 -8.18
CA TYR A 517 -16.34 -4.95 -7.06
C TYR A 517 -16.40 -6.27 -6.29
N LYS A 518 -16.31 -6.19 -4.97
CA LYS A 518 -16.35 -7.30 -4.03
C LYS A 518 -17.10 -6.85 -2.77
N PRO A 519 -18.11 -7.59 -2.28
CA PRO A 519 -18.81 -7.25 -1.05
C PRO A 519 -17.86 -7.09 0.15
N ALA A 520 -18.27 -6.25 1.10
CA ALA A 520 -17.52 -6.02 2.34
C ALA A 520 -17.24 -7.34 3.08
N GLY A 521 -16.04 -7.48 3.64
CA GLY A 521 -15.58 -8.68 4.35
C GLY A 521 -14.88 -9.73 3.47
N ILE A 522 -14.86 -9.56 2.14
CA ILE A 522 -14.05 -10.40 1.26
C ILE A 522 -12.60 -9.92 1.27
N CYS A 523 -12.34 -8.68 0.85
CA CYS A 523 -11.01 -8.03 0.91
C CYS A 523 -10.87 -7.19 2.17
N VAL A 524 -9.65 -6.70 2.43
CA VAL A 524 -9.41 -5.75 3.54
C VAL A 524 -10.17 -4.46 3.26
N ASP A 525 -9.99 -3.92 2.05
CA ASP A 525 -10.74 -2.76 1.60
C ASP A 525 -12.13 -3.14 1.13
N SER A 526 -13.13 -2.52 1.76
CA SER A 526 -14.53 -2.63 1.34
C SER A 526 -14.82 -1.67 0.18
N PRO A 527 -15.90 -1.91 -0.60
CA PRO A 527 -16.36 -0.96 -1.61
C PRO A 527 -16.54 0.43 -1.00
N PHE A 528 -15.89 1.42 -1.62
CA PHE A 528 -15.91 2.80 -1.16
C PHE A 528 -15.84 3.73 -2.37
N PHE A 529 -16.57 4.84 -2.28
CA PHE A 529 -16.61 5.91 -3.26
C PHE A 529 -16.72 7.24 -2.51
N ASP A 530 -15.82 8.19 -2.83
CA ASP A 530 -15.90 9.58 -2.41
C ASP A 530 -15.95 10.49 -3.63
N PHE A 531 -16.60 11.65 -3.50
CA PHE A 531 -16.84 12.58 -4.60
C PHE A 531 -16.41 13.99 -4.22
N HIS A 532 -15.91 14.73 -5.20
CA HIS A 532 -15.64 16.15 -5.06
C HIS A 532 -16.92 16.93 -4.76
N SER A 533 -16.77 18.13 -4.20
CA SER A 533 -17.93 18.98 -3.94
C SER A 533 -18.61 19.39 -5.26
N LYS A 534 -19.91 19.74 -5.21
CA LYS A 534 -20.60 20.27 -6.40
C LYS A 534 -19.92 21.53 -6.96
N ALA A 535 -19.25 22.32 -6.12
CA ALA A 535 -18.50 23.51 -6.56
C ALA A 535 -17.25 23.14 -7.37
N ASP A 536 -16.69 21.95 -7.12
CA ASP A 536 -15.52 21.39 -7.77
C ASP A 536 -15.90 20.40 -8.89
N GLY A 537 -17.16 20.42 -9.34
CA GLY A 537 -17.65 19.60 -10.46
C GLY A 537 -18.29 18.26 -10.08
N GLY A 538 -18.23 17.84 -8.81
CA GLY A 538 -18.89 16.62 -8.33
C GLY A 538 -18.29 15.31 -8.85
N GLY A 539 -17.09 15.37 -9.44
CA GLY A 539 -16.40 14.21 -9.99
C GLY A 539 -16.00 13.19 -8.93
N LEU A 540 -15.81 11.95 -9.36
CA LEU A 540 -15.29 10.87 -8.52
C LEU A 540 -13.88 11.20 -8.00
N LYS A 541 -13.75 11.33 -6.68
CA LYS A 541 -12.52 11.73 -6.02
C LYS A 541 -11.68 10.54 -5.58
N GLU A 542 -12.31 9.49 -5.09
CA GLU A 542 -11.63 8.33 -4.52
C GLU A 542 -12.52 7.09 -4.63
N GLN A 543 -11.94 5.92 -4.89
CA GLN A 543 -12.63 4.64 -4.78
C GLN A 543 -11.67 3.50 -4.51
N ASN A 544 -12.10 2.51 -3.75
CA ASN A 544 -11.30 1.31 -3.45
C ASN A 544 -11.45 0.22 -4.52
N GLN A 545 -12.61 0.17 -5.17
CA GLN A 545 -12.98 -0.89 -6.12
C GLN A 545 -13.84 -0.27 -7.21
N LEU A 546 -13.85 -0.88 -8.39
CA LEU A 546 -14.78 -0.52 -9.46
C LEU A 546 -16.22 -0.72 -9.01
N SER A 547 -17.15 0.02 -9.62
CA SER A 547 -18.57 -0.22 -9.37
C SER A 547 -18.97 -1.64 -9.82
N SER A 548 -20.08 -2.13 -9.28
CA SER A 548 -20.64 -3.42 -9.72
C SER A 548 -20.95 -3.42 -11.22
N ASP A 549 -21.39 -2.28 -11.77
CA ASP A 549 -21.71 -2.13 -13.19
C ASP A 549 -20.44 -2.14 -14.07
N ALA A 550 -19.40 -1.38 -13.69
CA ALA A 550 -18.12 -1.41 -14.39
C ALA A 550 -17.50 -2.82 -14.35
N SER A 551 -17.57 -3.48 -13.20
CA SER A 551 -17.06 -4.85 -13.01
C SER A 551 -17.79 -5.86 -13.91
N LYS A 552 -19.10 -5.72 -14.06
CA LYS A 552 -19.91 -6.53 -14.97
C LYS A 552 -19.46 -6.38 -16.43
N GLY A 553 -18.99 -5.19 -16.84
CA GLY A 553 -18.42 -4.95 -18.16
C GLY A 553 -17.22 -5.86 -18.49
N PHE A 554 -16.36 -6.13 -17.52
CA PHE A 554 -15.27 -7.10 -17.68
C PHE A 554 -15.80 -8.53 -17.78
N LEU A 555 -16.63 -8.93 -16.81
CA LEU A 555 -17.15 -10.30 -16.66
C LEU A 555 -18.00 -10.74 -17.86
N GLU A 556 -18.98 -9.92 -18.25
CA GLU A 556 -19.95 -10.25 -19.30
C GLU A 556 -19.54 -9.70 -20.67
N GLY A 557 -18.79 -8.60 -20.73
CA GLY A 557 -18.31 -8.02 -21.98
C GLY A 557 -17.04 -8.70 -22.48
N ILE A 558 -15.91 -8.45 -21.80
CA ILE A 558 -14.58 -8.90 -22.26
C ILE A 558 -14.50 -10.43 -22.24
N TRP A 559 -14.81 -11.07 -21.12
CA TRP A 559 -14.83 -12.54 -21.06
C TRP A 559 -16.09 -13.15 -21.67
N GLY A 560 -17.17 -12.40 -21.91
CA GLY A 560 -18.37 -12.97 -22.55
C GLY A 560 -19.09 -13.99 -21.69
N MET A 561 -18.97 -13.91 -20.36
CA MET A 561 -19.69 -14.82 -19.46
C MET A 561 -21.17 -14.48 -19.41
N SER A 562 -22.01 -15.46 -19.06
CA SER A 562 -23.46 -15.25 -19.02
C SER A 562 -24.13 -16.03 -17.90
N ALA A 563 -25.18 -15.43 -17.34
CA ALA A 563 -26.14 -16.10 -16.48
C ALA A 563 -26.89 -17.24 -17.16
N ARG A 564 -27.00 -17.22 -18.51
CA ARG A 564 -27.78 -18.20 -19.26
C ARG A 564 -26.94 -19.40 -19.64
N THR A 565 -27.41 -20.59 -19.27
CA THR A 565 -26.82 -21.87 -19.72
C THR A 565 -26.98 -22.10 -21.23
N THR A 566 -27.93 -21.42 -21.86
CA THR A 566 -28.18 -21.48 -23.31
C THR A 566 -27.35 -20.49 -24.13
N ALA A 567 -26.54 -19.64 -23.49
CA ALA A 567 -25.60 -18.78 -24.19
C ALA A 567 -24.47 -19.61 -24.85
N ALA A 568 -23.77 -19.02 -25.82
CA ALA A 568 -22.59 -19.63 -26.44
C ALA A 568 -21.56 -20.06 -25.36
N GLY A 569 -20.85 -21.16 -25.59
CA GLY A 569 -19.99 -21.78 -24.59
C GLY A 569 -20.68 -22.14 -23.26
N GLY A 570 -22.02 -22.29 -23.25
CA GLY A 570 -22.81 -22.50 -22.02
C GLY A 570 -22.76 -21.33 -21.04
N GLY A 571 -22.39 -20.14 -21.49
CA GLY A 571 -22.16 -18.97 -20.63
C GLY A 571 -20.84 -18.98 -19.86
N ARG A 572 -19.94 -19.95 -20.12
CA ARG A 572 -18.61 -20.04 -19.48
C ARG A 572 -17.68 -18.89 -19.80
N GLY A 573 -17.90 -18.23 -20.95
CA GLY A 573 -17.02 -17.17 -21.46
C GLY A 573 -15.63 -17.65 -21.86
N ARG A 574 -14.77 -16.71 -22.27
CA ARG A 574 -13.40 -16.91 -22.76
C ARG A 574 -12.40 -17.13 -21.63
N PRO A 575 -11.46 -18.09 -21.72
CA PRO A 575 -10.46 -18.33 -20.68
C PRO A 575 -9.64 -17.07 -20.34
N GLY A 576 -9.30 -16.90 -19.07
CA GLY A 576 -8.48 -15.78 -18.65
C GLY A 576 -8.34 -15.62 -17.15
N LEU A 577 -7.59 -14.58 -16.79
CA LEU A 577 -7.43 -14.07 -15.43
C LEU A 577 -7.17 -12.56 -15.46
N MET A 578 -7.30 -11.93 -14.31
CA MET A 578 -7.02 -10.51 -14.13
C MET A 578 -6.02 -10.30 -12.99
N LEU A 579 -5.07 -9.38 -13.21
CA LEU A 579 -4.14 -8.91 -12.18
C LEU A 579 -4.30 -7.40 -12.05
N ASN A 580 -4.33 -6.92 -10.80
CA ASN A 580 -4.39 -5.50 -10.49
C ASN A 580 -3.60 -5.14 -9.23
N GLY A 581 -3.40 -3.85 -8.99
CA GLY A 581 -2.78 -3.28 -7.80
C GLY A 581 -3.83 -2.65 -6.89
N HIS A 582 -3.55 -1.45 -6.39
CA HIS A 582 -4.42 -0.58 -5.61
C HIS A 582 -4.69 -1.01 -4.15
N ASP A 583 -5.19 -2.23 -3.90
CA ASP A 583 -5.32 -2.75 -2.53
C ASP A 583 -3.95 -3.21 -2.04
N HIS A 584 -3.37 -2.39 -1.18
CA HIS A 584 -2.02 -2.62 -0.68
C HIS A 584 -1.86 -3.93 0.10
N GLU A 585 -2.93 -4.46 0.71
CA GLU A 585 -2.92 -5.74 1.43
C GLU A 585 -3.06 -6.95 0.50
N GLY A 586 -3.51 -6.71 -0.74
CA GLY A 586 -3.71 -7.72 -1.76
C GLY A 586 -4.95 -8.58 -1.52
N CYS A 587 -5.49 -9.10 -2.61
CA CYS A 587 -6.74 -9.85 -2.58
C CYS A 587 -6.87 -10.84 -3.75
N ASP A 588 -6.71 -12.14 -3.46
CA ASP A 588 -6.91 -13.21 -4.42
C ASP A 588 -8.34 -13.77 -4.34
N THR A 589 -9.10 -13.60 -5.42
CA THR A 589 -10.54 -13.86 -5.45
C THR A 589 -11.00 -14.59 -6.70
N TYR A 590 -12.15 -15.24 -6.60
CA TYR A 590 -12.85 -15.88 -7.69
C TYR A 590 -14.24 -15.29 -7.83
N HIS A 591 -14.50 -14.63 -8.96
CA HIS A 591 -15.81 -14.14 -9.35
C HIS A 591 -16.53 -15.23 -10.11
N PHE A 592 -17.73 -15.59 -9.70
CA PHE A 592 -18.49 -16.64 -10.35
C PHE A 592 -19.97 -16.34 -10.33
N MET A 593 -20.70 -17.03 -11.20
CA MET A 593 -22.14 -16.97 -11.20
C MET A 593 -22.68 -18.39 -11.13
N ASN A 594 -23.53 -18.66 -10.15
CA ASN A 594 -24.15 -19.97 -10.01
C ASN A 594 -25.39 -20.07 -10.91
N GLN A 595 -25.25 -20.71 -12.07
CA GLN A 595 -26.36 -20.90 -13.01
C GLN A 595 -27.42 -21.91 -12.52
N THR A 596 -27.25 -22.52 -11.34
CA THR A 596 -28.20 -23.47 -10.75
C THR A 596 -29.09 -22.85 -9.66
N ASN A 597 -28.73 -21.68 -9.13
CA ASN A 597 -29.33 -21.13 -7.90
C ASN A 597 -30.73 -20.53 -8.10
N ALA A 598 -31.13 -20.20 -9.33
CA ALA A 598 -32.44 -19.64 -9.65
C ALA A 598 -32.99 -20.16 -10.98
N THR A 599 -34.32 -20.29 -11.08
CA THR A 599 -35.02 -20.71 -12.31
C THR A 599 -34.99 -19.65 -13.42
N ASP A 600 -35.05 -18.37 -13.07
CA ASP A 600 -34.91 -17.27 -14.04
C ASP A 600 -33.45 -16.77 -14.07
N PRO A 601 -32.80 -16.71 -15.24
CA PRO A 601 -31.50 -16.07 -15.39
C PRO A 601 -31.43 -14.61 -14.92
N ALA A 602 -32.54 -13.87 -14.90
CA ALA A 602 -32.59 -12.48 -14.46
C ALA A 602 -32.39 -12.31 -12.94
N ASP A 603 -32.70 -13.35 -12.16
CA ASP A 603 -32.57 -13.33 -10.69
C ASP A 603 -31.18 -13.79 -10.21
N ARG A 604 -30.27 -14.12 -11.13
CA ARG A 604 -28.91 -14.60 -10.82
C ARG A 604 -27.97 -13.42 -10.70
N SER A 605 -27.20 -13.38 -9.61
CA SER A 605 -26.18 -12.36 -9.35
C SER A 605 -24.77 -12.93 -9.42
N TRP A 606 -23.80 -12.05 -9.65
CA TRP A 606 -22.39 -12.36 -9.48
C TRP A 606 -22.09 -12.57 -7.99
N GLU A 607 -21.38 -13.65 -7.69
CA GLU A 607 -20.86 -14.00 -6.37
C GLU A 607 -19.34 -13.92 -6.41
N VAL A 608 -18.74 -13.63 -5.26
CA VAL A 608 -17.28 -13.61 -5.12
C VAL A 608 -16.87 -14.29 -3.82
N THR A 609 -15.74 -14.97 -3.86
CA THR A 609 -15.12 -15.58 -2.67
C THR A 609 -13.61 -15.54 -2.81
N ARG A 610 -12.88 -15.66 -1.70
CA ARG A 610 -11.42 -15.84 -1.75
C ARG A 610 -11.07 -17.09 -2.55
N TRP A 611 -9.98 -17.04 -3.30
CA TRP A 611 -9.55 -18.16 -4.16
C TRP A 611 -9.36 -19.47 -3.39
N ALA A 612 -8.73 -19.41 -2.22
CA ALA A 612 -8.53 -20.59 -1.35
C ALA A 612 -9.86 -21.26 -0.98
N ASP A 613 -10.89 -20.45 -0.65
CA ASP A 613 -12.22 -20.97 -0.32
C ASP A 613 -12.95 -21.51 -1.55
N ALA A 614 -12.76 -20.87 -2.71
CA ALA A 614 -13.29 -21.36 -3.98
C ALA A 614 -12.74 -22.76 -4.30
N GLN A 615 -11.42 -22.94 -4.17
CA GLN A 615 -10.75 -24.21 -4.37
C GLN A 615 -11.23 -25.27 -3.37
N ALA A 616 -11.31 -24.94 -2.08
CA ALA A 616 -11.78 -25.85 -1.05
C ALA A 616 -13.21 -26.35 -1.29
N LYS A 617 -14.06 -25.51 -1.90
CA LYS A 617 -15.45 -25.84 -2.28
C LYS A 617 -15.59 -26.46 -3.66
N GLY A 618 -14.51 -26.59 -4.45
CA GLY A 618 -14.56 -27.12 -5.82
C GLY A 618 -15.36 -26.24 -6.78
N ILE A 619 -15.43 -24.93 -6.54
CA ILE A 619 -16.17 -23.97 -7.38
C ILE A 619 -15.50 -23.77 -8.74
N PRO A 620 -14.17 -23.55 -8.83
CA PRO A 620 -13.51 -23.32 -10.11
C PRO A 620 -13.68 -24.54 -11.03
N GLY A 621 -14.17 -24.28 -12.24
CA GLY A 621 -14.39 -25.33 -13.23
C GLY A 621 -15.68 -26.13 -13.09
N GLY A 622 -16.46 -25.92 -12.01
CA GLY A 622 -17.73 -26.60 -11.75
C GLY A 622 -18.75 -26.51 -12.90
N GLU A 623 -19.63 -27.51 -12.99
CA GLU A 623 -20.71 -27.53 -13.98
C GLU A 623 -21.74 -26.44 -13.64
N GLY A 624 -22.11 -25.63 -14.63
CA GLY A 624 -23.05 -24.51 -14.42
C GLY A 624 -22.49 -23.37 -13.56
N ILE A 625 -21.17 -23.29 -13.36
CA ILE A 625 -20.51 -22.25 -12.56
C ILE A 625 -19.44 -21.53 -13.40
N PRO A 626 -19.83 -20.65 -14.34
CA PRO A 626 -18.90 -19.73 -14.98
C PRO A 626 -18.21 -18.84 -13.93
N GLY A 627 -16.90 -18.65 -14.05
CA GLY A 627 -16.18 -17.73 -13.18
C GLY A 627 -14.73 -17.47 -13.57
N ARG A 628 -14.14 -16.40 -13.04
CA ARG A 628 -12.77 -15.95 -13.32
C ARG A 628 -12.04 -15.58 -12.04
N ARG A 629 -10.74 -15.89 -12.01
CA ARG A 629 -9.85 -15.49 -10.94
C ARG A 629 -9.36 -14.07 -11.19
N GLU A 630 -9.42 -13.26 -10.16
CA GLU A 630 -8.86 -11.92 -10.09
C GLU A 630 -7.87 -11.87 -8.93
N ILE A 631 -6.66 -11.40 -9.22
CA ILE A 631 -5.56 -11.34 -8.26
C ILE A 631 -5.18 -9.88 -8.09
N THR A 632 -5.55 -9.30 -6.95
CA THR A 632 -4.98 -8.05 -6.49
C THR A 632 -3.63 -8.33 -5.84
N VAL A 633 -2.56 -7.88 -6.50
CA VAL A 633 -1.18 -8.12 -6.09
C VAL A 633 -0.86 -7.24 -4.90
N ARG A 634 -0.56 -7.88 -3.77
CA ARG A 634 -0.15 -7.20 -2.54
C ARG A 634 1.04 -6.27 -2.82
N SER A 635 1.00 -5.07 -2.24
CA SER A 635 1.95 -4.01 -2.53
C SER A 635 3.41 -4.40 -2.22
N MET A 636 4.32 -3.91 -3.06
CA MET A 636 5.76 -4.03 -2.86
C MET A 636 6.33 -3.00 -1.88
N MET A 637 5.50 -2.11 -1.33
CA MET A 637 5.90 -1.17 -0.30
C MET A 637 6.34 -1.87 0.98
N GLY A 638 7.20 -1.19 1.74
CA GLY A 638 7.79 -1.71 2.97
C GLY A 638 6.78 -2.05 4.05
N ASP A 639 5.71 -1.26 4.17
CA ASP A 639 4.68 -1.44 5.20
C ASP A 639 3.78 -2.65 4.91
N PHE A 640 3.72 -3.05 3.65
CA PHE A 640 2.97 -4.23 3.19
C PHE A 640 3.89 -5.45 2.96
N GLY A 641 5.13 -5.41 3.45
CA GLY A 641 6.03 -6.56 3.47
C GLY A 641 6.83 -6.80 2.19
N GLY A 642 6.88 -5.83 1.27
CA GLY A 642 7.74 -5.92 0.09
C GLY A 642 7.38 -7.08 -0.83
N ASN A 643 6.10 -7.23 -1.14
CA ASN A 643 5.59 -8.37 -1.90
C ASN A 643 5.86 -8.23 -3.40
N ALA A 644 5.97 -9.38 -4.05
CA ALA A 644 5.96 -9.51 -5.50
C ALA A 644 5.17 -10.76 -5.89
N GLY A 645 4.38 -10.63 -6.95
CA GLY A 645 3.62 -11.72 -7.56
C GLY A 645 4.44 -12.50 -8.60
N LEU A 646 4.28 -13.82 -8.60
CA LEU A 646 4.91 -14.75 -9.52
C LEU A 646 3.82 -15.55 -10.23
N LEU A 647 3.41 -15.08 -11.42
CA LEU A 647 2.43 -15.78 -12.26
C LEU A 647 3.14 -16.67 -13.28
N SER A 648 2.74 -17.94 -13.34
CA SER A 648 3.15 -18.89 -14.37
C SER A 648 1.96 -19.27 -15.23
N MET A 649 2.18 -19.37 -16.55
CA MET A 649 1.19 -19.87 -17.50
C MET A 649 1.82 -20.90 -18.45
N TRP A 650 1.15 -22.03 -18.62
CA TRP A 650 1.57 -23.13 -19.48
C TRP A 650 0.39 -23.69 -20.27
N PHE A 651 0.68 -24.34 -21.39
CA PHE A 651 -0.34 -24.85 -22.29
C PHE A 651 -0.56 -26.35 -22.10
N ASP A 652 -1.80 -26.73 -21.77
CA ASP A 652 -2.25 -28.11 -21.67
C ASP A 652 -2.72 -28.56 -23.06
N TYR A 653 -1.88 -29.34 -23.75
CA TYR A 653 -2.15 -29.83 -25.10
C TYR A 653 -3.25 -30.91 -25.16
N GLU A 654 -3.61 -31.54 -24.05
CA GLU A 654 -4.67 -32.54 -24.01
C GLU A 654 -6.03 -31.85 -23.96
N ALA A 655 -6.19 -30.87 -23.06
CA ALA A 655 -7.39 -30.04 -22.99
C ALA A 655 -7.45 -28.97 -24.09
N TRP A 656 -6.30 -28.63 -24.69
CA TRP A 656 -6.12 -27.49 -25.60
C TRP A 656 -6.42 -26.13 -24.93
N GLU A 657 -5.97 -25.98 -23.68
CA GLU A 657 -6.26 -24.83 -22.82
C GLU A 657 -5.01 -24.31 -22.12
N TRP A 658 -4.96 -23.01 -21.86
CA TRP A 658 -3.96 -22.44 -20.97
C TRP A 658 -4.31 -22.72 -19.51
N ARG A 659 -3.31 -23.15 -18.76
CA ARG A 659 -3.33 -23.29 -17.30
C ARG A 659 -2.43 -22.24 -16.69
N TYR A 660 -2.72 -21.86 -15.45
CA TYR A 660 -1.94 -20.87 -14.74
C TYR A 660 -1.97 -21.12 -13.24
N GLU A 661 -0.93 -20.63 -12.56
CA GLU A 661 -0.89 -20.56 -11.10
C GLU A 661 -0.09 -19.34 -10.65
N TYR A 662 -0.40 -18.85 -9.45
CA TYR A 662 0.16 -17.65 -8.87
C TYR A 662 0.78 -17.93 -7.49
N ALA A 663 1.96 -17.39 -7.26
CA ALA A 663 2.63 -17.39 -5.97
C ALA A 663 3.06 -15.96 -5.59
N VAL A 664 3.40 -15.77 -4.31
CA VAL A 664 3.89 -14.49 -3.78
C VAL A 664 5.26 -14.69 -3.15
N CYS A 665 6.14 -13.71 -3.32
CA CYS A 665 7.46 -13.68 -2.68
C CYS A 665 7.65 -12.38 -1.89
N PRO A 666 7.55 -12.41 -0.55
CA PRO A 666 7.80 -11.25 0.30
C PRO A 666 9.28 -11.07 0.64
N LEU A 667 9.79 -9.83 0.56
CA LEU A 667 11.08 -9.46 1.15
C LEU A 667 11.01 -9.30 2.67
N GLY A 668 9.90 -8.78 3.18
CA GLY A 668 9.75 -8.27 4.55
C GLY A 668 9.88 -6.74 4.61
N THR A 669 9.73 -6.17 5.80
CA THR A 669 9.54 -4.71 5.95
C THR A 669 10.79 -3.89 5.65
N GLN A 670 10.59 -2.60 5.33
CA GLN A 670 11.68 -1.64 5.12
C GLN A 670 12.59 -1.47 6.36
N HIS A 671 12.09 -1.69 7.57
CA HIS A 671 12.89 -1.59 8.79
C HIS A 671 14.01 -2.62 8.84
N PHE A 672 13.75 -3.85 8.39
CA PHE A 672 14.78 -4.87 8.32
C PHE A 672 15.85 -4.52 7.29
N TRP A 673 15.43 -4.00 6.13
CA TRP A 673 16.34 -3.51 5.09
C TRP A 673 17.25 -2.38 5.62
N TRP A 674 16.67 -1.39 6.31
CA TRP A 674 17.44 -0.30 6.92
C TRP A 674 18.38 -0.79 8.01
N PHE A 675 17.90 -1.67 8.89
CA PHE A 675 18.70 -2.23 9.97
C PHE A 675 19.98 -2.88 9.44
N VAL A 676 19.88 -3.72 8.42
CA VAL A 676 21.02 -4.39 7.78
C VAL A 676 22.04 -3.37 7.26
N HIS A 677 21.58 -2.40 6.47
CA HIS A 677 22.48 -1.41 5.85
C HIS A 677 23.09 -0.45 6.88
N ILE A 678 22.37 -0.11 7.96
CA ILE A 678 22.91 0.70 9.07
C ILE A 678 23.98 -0.09 9.83
N VAL A 679 23.74 -1.37 10.12
CA VAL A 679 24.74 -2.24 10.77
C VAL A 679 25.98 -2.36 9.89
N ASP A 680 25.82 -2.61 8.59
CA ASP A 680 26.93 -2.65 7.63
C ASP A 680 27.73 -1.34 7.62
N PHE A 681 27.04 -0.20 7.59
CA PHE A 681 27.68 1.11 7.64
C PHE A 681 28.46 1.34 8.95
N ILE A 682 27.88 0.98 10.10
CA ILE A 682 28.56 1.06 11.40
C ILE A 682 29.80 0.17 11.42
N VAL A 683 29.71 -1.07 10.92
CA VAL A 683 30.85 -1.99 10.85
C VAL A 683 31.95 -1.46 9.94
N LEU A 684 31.60 -0.85 8.80
CA LEU A 684 32.56 -0.20 7.90
C LEU A 684 33.26 0.98 8.59
N LEU A 685 32.51 1.87 9.26
CA LEU A 685 33.10 2.97 10.03
C LEU A 685 34.01 2.46 11.16
N TRP A 686 33.59 1.39 11.83
CA TRP A 686 34.39 0.75 12.88
C TRP A 686 35.68 0.14 12.31
N ALA A 687 35.63 -0.48 11.13
CA ALA A 687 36.80 -1.00 10.43
C ALA A 687 37.77 0.11 10.00
N VAL A 688 37.25 1.23 9.48
CA VAL A 688 38.05 2.42 9.14
C VAL A 688 38.72 3.00 10.40
N ALA A 689 37.97 3.14 11.50
CA ALA A 689 38.50 3.60 12.77
C ALA A 689 39.60 2.66 13.30
N TYR A 690 39.41 1.34 13.21
CA TYR A 690 40.42 0.36 13.57
C TYR A 690 41.71 0.51 12.74
N ALA A 691 41.57 0.68 11.42
CA ALA A 691 42.71 0.88 10.53
C ALA A 691 43.47 2.17 10.87
N LEU A 692 42.75 3.29 11.04
CA LEU A 692 43.35 4.58 11.40
C LEU A 692 44.07 4.54 12.74
N VAL A 693 43.44 3.97 13.78
CA VAL A 693 44.05 3.84 15.11
C VAL A 693 45.28 2.95 15.05
N THR A 694 45.25 1.87 14.27
CA THR A 694 46.41 0.99 14.09
C THR A 694 47.58 1.75 13.46
N VAL A 695 47.33 2.50 12.38
CA VAL A 695 48.36 3.34 11.73
C VAL A 695 48.89 4.41 12.67
N LEU A 696 48.05 5.07 13.46
CA LEU A 696 48.48 6.09 14.42
C LEU A 696 49.40 5.51 15.50
N VAL A 697 49.05 4.34 16.04
CA VAL A 697 49.87 3.62 17.03
C VAL A 697 51.20 3.18 16.42
N GLU A 698 51.20 2.68 15.18
CA GLU A 698 52.44 2.32 14.45
C GLU A 698 53.36 3.53 14.21
N ASN A 699 52.79 4.73 14.03
CA ASN A 699 53.53 5.98 13.90
C ASN A 699 53.89 6.63 15.25
N GLY A 700 53.70 5.92 16.37
CA GLY A 700 54.12 6.36 17.70
C GLY A 700 53.16 7.35 18.40
N VAL A 701 51.92 7.47 17.92
CA VAL A 701 50.89 8.29 18.58
C VAL A 701 50.26 7.51 19.73
N ASP A 702 50.28 8.08 20.94
CA ASP A 702 49.62 7.52 22.13
C ASP A 702 48.09 7.72 22.06
N VAL A 703 47.41 6.78 21.40
CA VAL A 703 45.94 6.79 21.28
C VAL A 703 45.28 6.33 22.59
N ASP A 704 45.87 5.35 23.28
CA ASP A 704 45.33 4.80 24.52
C ASP A 704 45.29 5.86 25.63
N GLY A 705 46.39 6.58 25.85
CA GLY A 705 46.48 7.64 26.86
C GLY A 705 45.53 8.80 26.61
N ASN A 706 45.33 9.19 25.34
CA ASN A 706 44.40 10.25 24.97
C ASN A 706 42.93 9.81 25.10
N PHE A 707 42.61 8.57 24.72
CA PHE A 707 41.28 8.00 24.86
C PHE A 707 40.87 7.91 26.33
N TYR A 708 41.70 7.31 27.19
CA TYR A 708 41.38 7.15 28.61
C TYR A 708 41.33 8.48 29.37
N LYS A 709 42.12 9.50 28.97
CA LYS A 709 41.98 10.88 29.49
C LYS A 709 40.63 11.49 29.10
N GLY A 710 40.20 11.31 27.85
CA GLY A 710 38.90 11.76 27.36
C GLY A 710 37.73 11.12 28.10
N VAL A 711 37.76 9.79 28.26
CA VAL A 711 36.76 9.02 29.01
C VAL A 711 36.70 9.48 30.47
N SER A 712 37.84 9.69 31.13
CA SER A 712 37.89 10.22 32.50
C SER A 712 37.30 11.62 32.61
N CYS A 713 37.52 12.49 31.62
CA CYS A 713 36.96 13.83 31.57
C CYS A 713 35.43 13.80 31.38
N ALA A 714 34.93 12.98 30.46
CA ALA A 714 33.50 12.77 30.23
C ALA A 714 32.80 12.18 31.46
N TYR A 715 33.42 11.20 32.12
CA TYR A 715 32.92 10.62 33.37
C TYR A 715 32.81 11.68 34.46
N LYS A 716 33.84 12.52 34.66
CA LYS A 716 33.81 13.62 35.63
C LYS A 716 32.73 14.66 35.30
N TYR A 717 32.49 14.93 34.02
CA TYR A 717 31.44 15.86 33.56
C TYR A 717 30.03 15.32 33.86
N LEU A 718 29.77 14.05 33.51
CA LEU A 718 28.50 13.38 33.79
C LEU A 718 28.23 13.27 35.30
N PHE A 719 29.25 12.91 36.09
CA PHE A 719 29.14 12.80 37.54
C PHE A 719 28.88 14.15 38.20
N ARG A 720 29.54 15.23 37.72
CA ARG A 720 29.27 16.60 38.19
C ARG A 720 27.83 17.04 37.91
N ARG A 721 27.28 16.67 36.74
CA ARG A 721 25.91 17.01 36.34
C ARG A 721 24.86 16.28 37.19
N GLN A 722 25.13 15.03 37.60
CA GLN A 722 24.30 14.31 38.57
C GLN A 722 24.38 14.93 39.98
N THR A 723 25.57 15.30 40.46
CA THR A 723 25.71 15.93 41.78
C THR A 723 25.10 17.34 41.85
N ALA A 724 25.01 18.05 40.73
CA ALA A 724 24.35 19.36 40.64
C ALA A 724 22.81 19.28 40.65
N ASN A 725 22.24 18.11 40.34
CA ASN A 725 20.79 17.86 40.32
C ASN A 725 20.29 17.06 41.55
N ALA A 726 21.13 16.81 42.55
CA ALA A 726 20.70 16.18 43.80
C ALA A 726 20.11 17.22 44.77
N PRO A 727 18.89 17.03 45.32
CA PRO A 727 18.30 17.97 46.26
C PRO A 727 19.11 18.02 47.56
N ALA A 728 19.40 19.24 48.02
CA ALA A 728 20.19 19.49 49.23
C ALA A 728 19.49 18.89 50.46
N VAL A 729 20.01 17.78 50.99
CA VAL A 729 19.60 17.24 52.29
C VAL A 729 20.30 18.05 53.39
N ASN A 730 19.54 18.95 54.03
CA ASN A 730 19.97 19.67 55.23
C ASN A 730 20.14 18.70 56.40
N GLY A 731 21.38 18.28 56.67
CA GLY A 731 21.75 17.56 57.88
C GLY A 731 21.78 18.51 59.09
N LYS A 732 20.82 18.38 60.01
CA LYS A 732 20.96 18.91 61.37
C LYS A 732 21.76 17.92 62.24
N PRO A 733 22.67 18.39 63.11
CA PRO A 733 23.37 17.52 64.05
C PRO A 733 22.43 17.11 65.19
N ARG A 734 22.34 15.81 65.49
CA ARG A 734 21.71 15.31 66.71
C ARG A 734 22.64 15.57 67.91
N VAL A 735 22.21 16.48 68.78
CA VAL A 735 22.69 16.60 70.17
C VAL A 735 22.04 15.48 70.97
N GLY A 736 22.85 14.78 71.78
CA GLY A 736 22.40 13.68 72.63
C GLY A 736 21.63 14.14 73.86
N THR A 737 20.88 13.20 74.44
CA THR A 737 20.48 13.18 75.85
C THR A 737 20.21 11.74 76.26
N GLN A 738 20.94 11.34 77.32
CA GLN A 738 20.79 10.27 78.31
C GLN A 738 20.17 8.92 77.93
#